data_AF-A0A443LXG1-F1
#
_entry.id   AF-A0A443LXG1-F1
#
_cell.length_a   1.000
_cell.length_b   1.000
_cell.length_c   1.000
_cell.angle_alpha   90.00
_cell.angle_beta   90.00
_cell.angle_gamma   90.00
#
_symmetry.space_group_name_H-M   'P 1'
#
loop_
_entity.id
_entity.type
_entity.pdbx_description
1 polymer ?
#
loop_
_entity_poly.entity_id
_entity_poly.type
_entity_poly.pdbx_seq_one_letter_code
_entity_poly.pdbx_strand_id
1 'polypeptide(L)'
;MSEAGVFRRQLGVVQLGGLTVLDAVLWPDRRDGEPVRTLHLFLANPSHAGQVPPEQPEGCVEVLERREISGGVMVVARAPAEGPLRIALSPEAPRPGPEAALPAAPVIVHEIDAAAPDRATFAGRDCLFGQRLEESAETVVDWLSWHHDYHGATGAVIVNRAPPDSAAGSAEEFARALRRGLEERELEMAVAIVESAIPLGKPDLGPESHPFLAPDAPGKDRMEVPAADPWRSPLGQALIYEIAKWRFLTEARAMLTLDVTDLLAPRAAGTPSAFDACTTARSGVVLLVGRRIYPWRVRQGASTRFSDHICRQFDARRGIARWGVAPARAGLDATWRAIRVAYAKPDPNTTFPFWRAMGLRVPGRAASELAPKTSLIEDPQLLELATQVWGHKPIRPPVSKPKAAPKRAVEGGRTCIVTTMKNEGPFIMEWIAYHRAIGVDDFLIYTNDCSDGTDEMLDLLERKGICAHRDNPFRTMDLKPQHAALQAAESEPMMQNAGWAICMDVDEFIDIKIGDGTLRALYTAMGEANMISLTWRLFGNCDVHGYEDRFLLDQFTTCAPEVVRKPHQAWGFKTLFRNIDIYKKLGVHRPKGLIPDLWDQVKWLNGSGHPMPKEMFRNGWRSTTDTYGYDWVQLNHYAVRSAESFLVKRDRGRVNHVDRDQGLSYWFRMNHNAVEDRSIQRMIPALQAEWDRLMADPEIRAAHDYSVKKHREKIAELRATENYEKFYGELCSPRFEKYSRMLHVFGSSVFNAGPGVIPPDLHEQVLPPDFLFTVEHVGEAEH
;
A
#
# COMPACT_ATOMS: atom_id res chain seq x y z
N MET A 1 -16.52 -47.72 13.48
CA MET A 1 -15.07 -47.56 13.76
C MET A 1 -14.66 -46.26 13.09
N SER A 2 -14.24 -45.24 13.85
CA SER A 2 -13.81 -43.97 13.27
C SER A 2 -12.50 -44.21 12.52
N GLU A 3 -12.46 -43.94 11.21
CA GLU A 3 -11.22 -43.93 10.44
C GLU A 3 -10.32 -42.78 10.93
N ALA A 4 -9.42 -43.07 11.88
CA ALA A 4 -8.25 -42.23 12.08
C ALA A 4 -7.32 -42.40 10.88
N GLY A 5 -6.76 -41.30 10.34
CA GLY A 5 -5.85 -41.33 9.20
C GLY A 5 -6.25 -40.43 8.03
N VAL A 6 -5.47 -40.52 6.95
CA VAL A 6 -5.62 -39.72 5.73
C VAL A 6 -6.48 -40.47 4.71
N PHE A 7 -7.51 -39.81 4.18
CA PHE A 7 -8.34 -40.33 3.09
C PHE A 7 -8.62 -39.27 2.03
N ARG A 8 -8.97 -39.73 0.82
CA ARG A 8 -9.19 -38.88 -0.35
C ARG A 8 -10.66 -38.87 -0.74
N ARG A 9 -11.15 -37.73 -1.24
CA ARG A 9 -12.49 -37.56 -1.79
C ARG A 9 -12.43 -36.69 -3.03
N GLN A 10 -12.93 -37.21 -4.14
CA GLN A 10 -13.16 -36.43 -5.35
C GLN A 10 -14.51 -35.71 -5.24
N LEU A 11 -14.56 -34.45 -5.66
CA LEU A 11 -15.80 -33.72 -5.91
C LEU A 11 -16.55 -34.37 -7.08
N GLY A 12 -17.86 -34.55 -6.95
CA GLY A 12 -18.74 -35.11 -7.97
C GLY A 12 -19.02 -34.12 -9.10
N VAL A 13 -17.97 -33.69 -9.80
CA VAL A 13 -18.07 -32.66 -10.84
C VAL A 13 -18.78 -33.19 -12.07
N VAL A 14 -19.84 -32.51 -12.51
CA VAL A 14 -20.59 -32.86 -13.74
C VAL A 14 -20.83 -31.60 -14.58
N GLN A 15 -20.51 -31.66 -15.87
CA GLN A 15 -20.83 -30.58 -16.81
C GLN A 15 -22.18 -30.80 -17.48
N LEU A 16 -23.08 -29.81 -17.37
CA LEU A 16 -24.47 -29.86 -17.79
C LEU A 16 -24.76 -28.73 -18.80
N GLY A 17 -24.11 -28.77 -19.97
CA GLY A 17 -24.48 -28.01 -21.17
C GLY A 17 -24.65 -26.49 -21.01
N GLY A 18 -23.97 -25.86 -20.04
CA GLY A 18 -24.12 -24.45 -19.67
C GLY A 18 -23.99 -24.20 -18.16
N LEU A 19 -24.23 -25.24 -17.36
CA LEU A 19 -23.97 -25.27 -15.93
C LEU A 19 -22.89 -26.29 -15.58
N THR A 20 -22.27 -26.13 -14.42
CA THR A 20 -21.36 -27.12 -13.85
C THR A 20 -21.79 -27.41 -12.43
N VAL A 21 -22.05 -28.68 -12.12
CA VAL A 21 -22.19 -29.16 -10.74
C VAL A 21 -20.79 -29.32 -10.18
N LEU A 22 -20.48 -28.65 -9.07
CA LEU A 22 -19.23 -28.85 -8.33
C LEU A 22 -19.30 -30.12 -7.50
N ASP A 23 -20.42 -30.32 -6.79
CA ASP A 23 -20.65 -31.50 -5.96
C ASP A 23 -22.15 -31.65 -5.68
N ALA A 24 -22.54 -32.83 -5.21
CA ALA A 24 -23.88 -33.11 -4.73
C ALA A 24 -23.78 -34.03 -3.51
N VAL A 25 -24.50 -33.70 -2.44
CA VAL A 25 -24.49 -34.46 -1.18
C VAL A 25 -25.91 -34.86 -0.81
N LEU A 26 -26.15 -36.17 -0.67
CA LEU A 26 -27.44 -36.70 -0.25
C LEU A 26 -27.43 -36.95 1.26
N TRP A 27 -28.15 -36.10 1.99
CA TRP A 27 -28.15 -36.11 3.44
C TRP A 27 -29.35 -36.89 3.98
N PRO A 28 -29.15 -37.91 4.85
CA PRO A 28 -30.25 -38.57 5.54
C PRO A 28 -30.74 -37.70 6.70
N ASP A 29 -32.03 -37.40 6.71
CA ASP A 29 -32.70 -36.55 7.70
C ASP A 29 -33.92 -37.29 8.30
N ARG A 30 -34.50 -36.72 9.37
CA ARG A 30 -35.77 -37.17 9.95
C ARG A 30 -36.71 -36.00 10.13
N ARG A 31 -37.90 -36.10 9.54
CA ARG A 31 -38.97 -35.10 9.72
C ARG A 31 -40.20 -35.80 10.27
N ASP A 32 -40.68 -35.31 11.41
CA ASP A 32 -41.82 -35.90 12.14
C ASP A 32 -41.65 -37.40 12.47
N GLY A 33 -40.40 -37.86 12.60
CA GLY A 33 -40.05 -39.25 12.86
C GLY A 33 -39.79 -40.11 11.61
N GLU A 34 -40.20 -39.65 10.43
CA GLU A 34 -40.02 -40.36 9.16
C GLU A 34 -38.66 -40.06 8.50
N PRO A 35 -37.99 -41.05 7.90
CA PRO A 35 -36.74 -40.85 7.19
C PRO A 35 -36.98 -40.04 5.91
N VAL A 36 -36.33 -38.89 5.81
CA VAL A 36 -36.34 -38.02 4.62
C VAL A 36 -34.91 -37.93 4.08
N ARG A 37 -34.77 -37.73 2.77
CA ARG A 37 -33.46 -37.50 2.14
C ARG A 37 -33.42 -36.08 1.58
N THR A 38 -32.39 -35.33 1.95
CA THR A 38 -32.21 -33.94 1.51
C THR A 38 -30.97 -33.86 0.63
N LEU A 39 -31.17 -33.50 -0.64
CA LEU A 39 -30.10 -33.25 -1.60
C LEU A 39 -29.59 -31.81 -1.45
N HIS A 40 -28.28 -31.67 -1.25
CA HIS A 40 -27.56 -30.41 -1.35
C HIS A 40 -26.74 -30.42 -2.63
N LEU A 41 -27.16 -29.63 -3.62
CA LEU A 41 -26.51 -29.53 -4.93
C LEU A 41 -25.77 -28.20 -5.04
N PHE A 42 -24.52 -28.23 -5.52
CA PHE A 42 -23.66 -27.05 -5.60
C PHE A 42 -23.32 -26.72 -7.05
N LEU A 43 -23.95 -25.70 -7.63
CA LEU A 43 -23.69 -25.23 -8.99
C LEU A 43 -22.57 -24.19 -8.99
N ALA A 44 -21.55 -24.42 -9.82
CA ALA A 44 -20.35 -23.61 -9.93
C ALA A 44 -20.66 -22.15 -10.29
N ASN A 45 -19.75 -21.25 -9.94
CA ASN A 45 -19.73 -19.88 -10.43
C ASN A 45 -19.22 -19.86 -11.89
N PRO A 46 -19.93 -19.21 -12.83
CA PRO A 46 -21.20 -18.47 -12.65
C PRO A 46 -22.43 -19.39 -12.73
N SER A 47 -23.37 -19.19 -11.81
CA SER A 47 -24.74 -19.73 -11.88
C SER A 47 -25.73 -18.83 -11.13
N HIS A 48 -27.00 -18.91 -11.50
CA HIS A 48 -28.08 -18.08 -10.97
C HIS A 48 -29.26 -18.92 -10.48
N ALA A 49 -29.93 -18.47 -9.42
CA ALA A 49 -31.08 -19.19 -8.86
C ALA A 49 -32.22 -19.36 -9.87
N GLY A 50 -32.35 -18.44 -10.83
CA GLY A 50 -33.32 -18.53 -11.93
C GLY A 50 -33.06 -19.69 -12.90
N GLN A 51 -31.85 -20.27 -12.89
CA GLN A 51 -31.51 -21.45 -13.69
C GLN A 51 -32.03 -22.76 -13.06
N VAL A 52 -32.59 -22.68 -11.85
CA VAL A 52 -33.22 -23.78 -11.14
C VAL A 52 -34.71 -23.46 -11.00
N PRO A 53 -35.59 -24.04 -11.83
CA PRO A 53 -37.03 -23.84 -11.72
C PRO A 53 -37.52 -24.17 -10.30
N PRO A 54 -38.38 -23.31 -9.69
CA PRO A 54 -38.92 -23.60 -8.37
C PRO A 54 -39.85 -24.81 -8.40
N GLU A 55 -40.66 -24.92 -9.46
CA GLU A 55 -41.49 -26.08 -9.74
C GLU A 55 -40.72 -27.02 -10.65
N GLN A 56 -40.53 -28.24 -10.18
CA GLN A 56 -39.80 -29.28 -10.88
C GLN A 56 -40.77 -30.24 -11.57
N PRO A 57 -40.44 -30.79 -12.75
CA PRO A 57 -41.27 -31.79 -13.42
C PRO A 57 -41.53 -33.01 -12.54
N GLU A 58 -42.61 -33.73 -12.82
CA GLU A 58 -42.92 -34.98 -12.13
C GLU A 58 -41.74 -35.97 -12.20
N GLY A 59 -41.41 -36.60 -11.07
CA GLY A 59 -40.26 -37.51 -10.95
C GLY A 59 -38.91 -36.83 -10.72
N CYS A 60 -38.86 -35.50 -10.61
CA CYS A 60 -37.68 -34.75 -10.14
C CYS A 60 -37.74 -34.47 -8.62
N VAL A 61 -36.62 -34.01 -8.05
CA VAL A 61 -36.55 -33.57 -6.65
C VAL A 61 -37.44 -32.35 -6.39
N GLU A 62 -37.94 -32.20 -5.17
CA GLU A 62 -38.70 -31.02 -4.75
C GLU A 62 -37.73 -29.94 -4.23
N VAL A 63 -37.54 -28.86 -4.98
CA VAL A 63 -36.63 -27.78 -4.59
C VAL A 63 -37.21 -27.00 -3.40
N LEU A 64 -36.49 -26.99 -2.28
CA LEU A 64 -36.87 -26.31 -1.05
C LEU A 64 -36.22 -24.93 -0.93
N GLU A 65 -34.95 -24.81 -1.33
CA GLU A 65 -34.20 -23.57 -1.28
C GLU A 65 -33.26 -23.44 -2.47
N ARG A 66 -33.09 -22.20 -2.97
CA ARG A 66 -32.09 -21.82 -3.96
C ARG A 66 -31.33 -20.61 -3.41
N ARG A 67 -30.07 -20.79 -3.07
CA ARG A 67 -29.25 -19.77 -2.40
C ARG A 67 -28.07 -19.37 -3.26
N GLU A 68 -28.03 -18.11 -3.67
CA GLU A 68 -26.88 -17.56 -4.39
C GLU A 68 -25.74 -17.18 -3.43
N ILE A 69 -24.56 -17.73 -3.69
CA ILE A 69 -23.38 -17.60 -2.84
C ILE A 69 -22.17 -17.27 -3.72
N SER A 70 -21.86 -15.97 -3.80
CA SER A 70 -20.64 -15.46 -4.44
C SER A 70 -20.49 -15.91 -5.90
N GLY A 71 -21.60 -15.84 -6.66
CA GLY A 71 -21.65 -16.19 -8.08
C GLY A 71 -22.02 -17.64 -8.37
N GLY A 72 -22.04 -18.54 -7.38
CA GLY A 72 -22.58 -19.90 -7.51
C GLY A 72 -23.96 -20.05 -6.84
N VAL A 73 -24.63 -21.17 -7.09
CA VAL A 73 -25.93 -21.51 -6.48
C VAL A 73 -25.84 -22.79 -5.67
N MET A 74 -26.30 -22.75 -4.43
CA MET A 74 -26.58 -23.94 -3.64
C MET A 74 -28.08 -24.22 -3.68
N VAL A 75 -28.46 -25.45 -4.04
CA VAL A 75 -29.85 -25.91 -4.05
C VAL A 75 -30.03 -26.92 -2.92
N VAL A 76 -31.07 -26.71 -2.11
CA VAL A 76 -31.53 -27.68 -1.12
C VAL A 76 -32.83 -28.26 -1.66
N ALA A 77 -32.90 -29.57 -1.82
CA ALA A 77 -34.08 -30.24 -2.38
C ALA A 77 -34.43 -31.50 -1.60
N ARG A 78 -35.73 -31.80 -1.47
CA ARG A 78 -36.19 -33.08 -0.96
C ARG A 78 -36.06 -34.12 -2.06
N ALA A 79 -35.28 -35.15 -1.78
CA ALA A 79 -35.12 -36.28 -2.68
C ALA A 79 -36.26 -37.31 -2.48
N PRO A 80 -36.64 -38.05 -3.53
CA PRO A 80 -37.61 -39.15 -3.41
C PRO A 80 -37.11 -40.21 -2.41
N ALA A 81 -37.97 -41.12 -1.95
CA ALA A 81 -37.57 -42.20 -1.04
C ALA A 81 -36.72 -43.28 -1.73
N GLU A 82 -37.04 -43.58 -2.99
CA GLU A 82 -36.34 -44.54 -3.86
C GLU A 82 -36.25 -43.99 -5.30
N GLY A 83 -35.34 -44.52 -6.11
CA GLY A 83 -35.14 -44.10 -7.50
C GLY A 83 -34.06 -43.03 -7.71
N PRO A 84 -33.79 -42.65 -8.97
CA PRO A 84 -32.73 -41.72 -9.34
C PRO A 84 -33.02 -40.29 -8.89
N LEU A 85 -31.97 -39.54 -8.58
CA LEU A 85 -32.08 -38.12 -8.26
C LEU A 85 -32.11 -37.34 -9.57
N ARG A 86 -33.26 -36.75 -9.92
CA ARG A 86 -33.42 -35.96 -11.14
C ARG A 86 -33.72 -34.50 -10.81
N ILE A 87 -33.12 -33.58 -11.55
CA ILE A 87 -33.38 -32.14 -11.42
C ILE A 87 -33.44 -31.49 -12.80
N ALA A 88 -34.43 -30.65 -13.02
CA ALA A 88 -34.54 -29.81 -14.20
C ALA A 88 -33.72 -28.53 -14.00
N LEU A 89 -32.86 -28.19 -14.97
CA LEU A 89 -32.03 -27.00 -14.97
C LEU A 89 -32.16 -26.26 -16.30
N SER A 90 -32.07 -24.93 -16.27
CA SER A 90 -31.93 -24.10 -17.47
C SER A 90 -30.45 -23.88 -17.78
N PRO A 91 -29.97 -24.18 -19.00
CA PRO A 91 -28.59 -23.93 -19.39
C PRO A 91 -28.26 -22.43 -19.49
N GLU A 92 -29.27 -21.59 -19.74
CA GLU A 92 -29.10 -20.14 -19.89
C GLU A 92 -29.41 -19.39 -18.59
N ALA A 93 -28.57 -18.41 -18.27
CA ALA A 93 -28.80 -17.45 -17.20
C ALA A 93 -30.01 -16.55 -17.50
N PRO A 94 -30.69 -16.01 -16.46
CA PRO A 94 -31.77 -15.05 -16.66
C PRO A 94 -31.28 -13.82 -17.45
N ARG A 95 -32.01 -13.45 -18.51
CA ARG A 95 -31.67 -12.29 -19.34
C ARG A 95 -32.10 -10.99 -18.64
N PRO A 96 -31.22 -9.99 -18.48
CA PRO A 96 -31.58 -8.71 -17.88
C PRO A 96 -32.30 -7.80 -18.89
N GLY A 97 -33.09 -6.85 -18.39
CA GLY A 97 -33.67 -5.77 -19.22
C GLY A 97 -34.72 -6.25 -20.23
N PRO A 98 -34.86 -5.58 -21.40
CA PRO A 98 -35.92 -5.88 -22.37
C PRO A 98 -35.82 -7.28 -22.99
N GLU A 99 -34.66 -7.93 -22.92
CA GLU A 99 -34.48 -9.33 -23.37
C GLU A 99 -35.14 -10.36 -22.44
N ALA A 100 -35.57 -9.96 -21.23
CA ALA A 100 -36.36 -10.80 -20.34
C ALA A 100 -37.72 -11.21 -20.94
N ALA A 101 -38.19 -10.50 -21.97
CA ALA A 101 -39.43 -10.80 -22.68
C ALA A 101 -39.30 -11.92 -23.73
N LEU A 102 -38.07 -12.36 -24.03
CA LEU A 102 -37.83 -13.48 -24.94
C LEU A 102 -38.18 -14.82 -24.26
N PRO A 103 -38.58 -15.86 -25.02
CA PRO A 103 -38.88 -17.17 -24.46
C PRO A 103 -37.67 -17.72 -23.69
N ALA A 104 -37.91 -18.23 -22.48
CA ALA A 104 -36.88 -18.88 -21.68
C ALA A 104 -36.36 -20.13 -22.41
N ALA A 105 -35.07 -20.43 -22.25
CA ALA A 105 -34.49 -21.66 -22.75
C ALA A 105 -35.23 -22.88 -22.17
N PRO A 106 -35.40 -23.97 -22.95
CA PRO A 106 -36.04 -25.18 -22.44
C PRO A 106 -35.22 -25.74 -21.28
N VAL A 107 -35.91 -26.07 -20.19
CA VAL A 107 -35.30 -26.75 -19.04
C VAL A 107 -34.98 -28.20 -19.41
N ILE A 108 -33.81 -28.67 -18.99
CA ILE A 108 -33.32 -30.01 -19.28
C ILE A 108 -33.28 -30.79 -17.97
N VAL A 109 -33.88 -31.98 -17.95
CA VAL A 109 -33.84 -32.89 -16.80
C VAL A 109 -32.51 -33.64 -16.80
N HIS A 110 -31.77 -33.53 -15.71
CA HIS A 110 -30.50 -34.20 -15.49
C HIS A 110 -30.62 -35.19 -14.34
N GLU A 111 -30.01 -36.37 -14.50
CA GLU A 111 -29.78 -37.30 -13.40
C GLU A 111 -28.50 -36.89 -12.67
N ILE A 112 -28.54 -36.88 -11.34
CA ILE A 112 -27.46 -36.39 -10.47
C ILE A 112 -27.01 -37.51 -9.55
N ASP A 113 -25.73 -37.83 -9.63
CA ASP A 113 -25.07 -38.67 -8.63
C ASP A 113 -24.71 -37.81 -7.42
N ALA A 114 -25.11 -38.26 -6.23
CA ALA A 114 -24.84 -37.56 -4.98
C ALA A 114 -24.03 -38.43 -4.02
N ALA A 115 -22.98 -37.85 -3.45
CA ALA A 115 -22.16 -38.52 -2.45
C ALA A 115 -22.88 -38.60 -1.10
N ALA A 116 -22.57 -39.65 -0.33
CA ALA A 116 -22.92 -39.70 1.09
C ALA A 116 -22.01 -38.73 1.89
N PRO A 117 -22.51 -38.10 2.96
CA PRO A 117 -21.70 -37.25 3.83
C PRO A 117 -20.73 -38.08 4.68
N ASP A 118 -19.50 -37.61 4.82
CA ASP A 118 -18.43 -38.19 5.66
C ASP A 118 -18.44 -37.61 7.11
N ARG A 119 -19.59 -37.11 7.58
CA ARG A 119 -19.73 -36.35 8.85
C ARG A 119 -19.30 -37.13 10.09
N ALA A 120 -19.53 -38.44 10.12
CA ALA A 120 -19.24 -39.28 11.29
C ALA A 120 -17.73 -39.33 11.61
N THR A 121 -16.88 -39.16 10.59
CA THR A 121 -15.42 -39.15 10.76
C THR A 121 -14.94 -37.92 11.54
N PHE A 122 -15.65 -36.79 11.40
CA PHE A 122 -15.32 -35.51 12.04
C PHE A 122 -16.19 -35.19 13.25
N ALA A 123 -17.15 -36.05 13.59
CA ALA A 123 -18.06 -35.85 14.71
C ALA A 123 -17.30 -35.61 16.02
N GLY A 124 -17.56 -34.48 16.68
CA GLY A 124 -16.94 -34.10 17.94
C GLY A 124 -15.47 -33.68 17.87
N ARG A 125 -14.87 -33.60 16.67
CA ARG A 125 -13.47 -33.19 16.49
C ARG A 125 -13.30 -31.68 16.31
N ASP A 126 -12.15 -31.19 16.71
CA ASP A 126 -11.67 -29.84 16.38
C ASP A 126 -10.95 -29.87 15.04
N CYS A 127 -11.54 -29.19 14.05
CA CYS A 127 -11.19 -29.38 12.65
C CYS A 127 -10.53 -28.15 12.02
N LEU A 128 -9.47 -28.35 11.25
CA LEU A 128 -8.94 -27.31 10.37
C LEU A 128 -9.64 -27.40 8.99
N PHE A 129 -9.95 -26.26 8.40
CA PHE A 129 -10.33 -26.18 6.99
C PHE A 129 -9.36 -25.27 6.25
N GLY A 130 -8.63 -25.86 5.29
CA GLY A 130 -7.55 -25.17 4.59
C GLY A 130 -7.45 -25.55 3.13
N GLN A 131 -6.77 -24.71 2.36
CA GLN A 131 -6.43 -24.98 0.96
C GLN A 131 -4.93 -25.23 0.83
N ARG A 132 -4.60 -26.16 -0.07
CA ARG A 132 -3.25 -26.43 -0.57
C ARG A 132 -3.23 -26.14 -2.06
N LEU A 133 -2.20 -25.44 -2.54
CA LEU A 133 -1.92 -25.34 -3.97
C LEU A 133 -0.85 -26.37 -4.37
N GLU A 134 0.42 -26.12 -4.07
CA GLU A 134 1.53 -27.00 -4.43
C GLU A 134 2.54 -27.18 -3.27
N GLU A 135 2.14 -26.83 -2.04
CA GLU A 135 2.97 -27.02 -0.85
C GLU A 135 3.30 -28.51 -0.62
N SER A 136 4.51 -28.83 -0.14
CA SER A 136 4.92 -30.23 0.05
C SER A 136 4.14 -30.93 1.16
N ALA A 137 4.13 -32.27 1.17
CA ALA A 137 3.57 -33.04 2.27
C ALA A 137 4.25 -32.69 3.61
N GLU A 138 5.58 -32.50 3.63
CA GLU A 138 6.32 -32.08 4.83
C GLU A 138 5.79 -30.75 5.40
N THR A 139 5.55 -29.74 4.55
CA THR A 139 4.96 -28.47 4.97
C THR A 139 3.56 -28.66 5.58
N VAL A 140 2.72 -29.51 4.98
CA VAL A 140 1.38 -29.78 5.49
C VAL A 140 1.44 -30.56 6.81
N VAL A 141 2.39 -31.48 6.97
CA VAL A 141 2.62 -32.20 8.23
C VAL A 141 3.08 -31.23 9.33
N ASP A 142 4.01 -30.30 9.03
CA ASP A 142 4.42 -29.24 9.98
C ASP A 142 3.22 -28.39 10.43
N TRP A 143 2.37 -28.02 9.47
CA TRP A 143 1.15 -27.28 9.74
C TRP A 143 0.18 -28.07 10.65
N LEU A 144 -0.07 -29.36 10.34
CA LEU A 144 -0.96 -30.20 11.14
C LEU A 144 -0.41 -30.47 12.54
N SER A 145 0.87 -30.84 12.67
CA SER A 145 1.55 -31.06 13.96
C SER A 145 1.46 -29.83 14.85
N TRP A 146 1.75 -28.64 14.32
CA TRP A 146 1.65 -27.39 15.10
C TRP A 146 0.25 -27.19 15.70
N HIS A 147 -0.80 -27.40 14.91
CA HIS A 147 -2.17 -27.20 15.36
C HIS A 147 -2.68 -28.35 16.25
N HIS A 148 -2.19 -29.57 16.05
CA HIS A 148 -2.48 -30.70 16.93
C HIS A 148 -1.86 -30.49 18.32
N ASP A 149 -0.53 -30.34 18.36
CA ASP A 149 0.24 -30.38 19.61
C ASP A 149 -0.01 -29.14 20.49
N TYR A 150 -0.21 -27.96 19.87
CA TYR A 150 -0.32 -26.69 20.61
C TYR A 150 -1.75 -26.14 20.68
N HIS A 151 -2.62 -26.52 19.74
CA HIS A 151 -3.97 -25.95 19.61
C HIS A 151 -5.11 -26.97 19.72
N GLY A 152 -4.82 -28.28 19.79
CA GLY A 152 -5.82 -29.33 20.00
C GLY A 152 -6.59 -29.75 18.75
N ALA A 153 -6.11 -29.42 17.54
CA ALA A 153 -6.73 -29.88 16.31
C ALA A 153 -6.63 -31.41 16.19
N THR A 154 -7.75 -32.08 15.92
CA THR A 154 -7.85 -33.54 15.80
C THR A 154 -8.47 -33.98 14.47
N GLY A 155 -8.85 -33.03 13.62
CA GLY A 155 -9.31 -33.28 12.26
C GLY A 155 -8.86 -32.19 11.28
N ALA A 156 -8.83 -32.50 9.99
CA ALA A 156 -8.62 -31.51 8.94
C ALA A 156 -9.34 -31.89 7.64
N VAL A 157 -9.85 -30.87 6.95
CA VAL A 157 -10.36 -30.97 5.57
C VAL A 157 -9.50 -30.05 4.72
N ILE A 158 -8.73 -30.63 3.80
CA ILE A 158 -7.78 -29.92 2.94
C ILE A 158 -8.27 -29.98 1.50
N VAL A 159 -8.59 -28.83 0.93
CA VAL A 159 -8.88 -28.72 -0.50
C VAL A 159 -7.56 -28.68 -1.26
N ASN A 160 -7.25 -29.78 -1.94
CA ASN A 160 -6.07 -29.88 -2.79
C ASN A 160 -6.37 -29.28 -4.16
N ARG A 161 -5.70 -28.16 -4.47
CA ARG A 161 -5.87 -27.40 -5.71
C ARG A 161 -4.67 -27.55 -6.65
N ALA A 162 -3.74 -28.45 -6.33
CA ALA A 162 -2.64 -28.80 -7.23
C ALA A 162 -3.21 -29.22 -8.58
N PRO A 163 -2.74 -28.65 -9.70
CA PRO A 163 -3.16 -29.10 -11.01
C PRO A 163 -2.62 -30.51 -11.31
N PRO A 164 -3.23 -31.22 -12.28
CA PRO A 164 -2.78 -32.56 -12.67
C PRO A 164 -1.31 -32.63 -13.11
N ASP A 165 -0.75 -31.53 -13.62
CA ASP A 165 0.64 -31.40 -14.07
C ASP A 165 1.60 -30.87 -13.01
N SER A 166 1.18 -30.83 -11.73
CA SER A 166 1.95 -30.24 -10.65
C SER A 166 3.32 -30.90 -10.47
N ALA A 167 4.35 -30.05 -10.37
CA ALA A 167 5.71 -30.49 -9.99
C ALA A 167 5.80 -30.98 -8.54
N ALA A 168 4.77 -30.76 -7.71
CA ALA A 168 4.69 -31.22 -6.33
C ALA A 168 4.22 -32.69 -6.20
N GLY A 169 4.09 -33.40 -7.32
CA GLY A 169 3.65 -34.79 -7.38
C GLY A 169 2.13 -34.93 -7.52
N SER A 170 1.69 -36.16 -7.83
CA SER A 170 0.28 -36.49 -7.92
C SER A 170 -0.41 -36.40 -6.55
N ALA A 171 -1.73 -36.23 -6.55
CA ALA A 171 -2.49 -36.19 -5.32
C ALA A 171 -2.43 -37.51 -4.51
N GLU A 172 -2.25 -38.65 -5.18
CA GLU A 172 -2.05 -39.93 -4.51
C GLU A 172 -0.69 -39.99 -3.79
N GLU A 173 0.38 -39.57 -4.46
CA GLU A 173 1.71 -39.49 -3.87
C GLU A 173 1.73 -38.52 -2.68
N PHE A 174 1.09 -37.36 -2.83
CA PHE A 174 0.91 -36.40 -1.75
C PHE A 174 0.16 -37.02 -0.56
N ALA A 175 -0.96 -37.69 -0.78
CA ALA A 175 -1.74 -38.32 0.28
C ALA A 175 -0.95 -39.43 1.01
N ARG A 176 -0.18 -40.23 0.26
CA ARG A 176 0.69 -41.27 0.82
C ARG A 176 1.81 -40.68 1.67
N ALA A 177 2.46 -39.62 1.18
CA ALA A 177 3.51 -38.91 1.91
C ALA A 177 2.97 -38.22 3.16
N LEU A 178 1.78 -37.61 3.07
CA LEU A 178 1.09 -37.01 4.22
C LEU A 178 0.78 -38.06 5.29
N ARG A 179 0.21 -39.21 4.89
CA ARG A 179 -0.09 -40.31 5.82
C ARG A 179 1.16 -40.78 6.57
N ARG A 180 2.24 -41.04 5.82
CA ARG A 180 3.53 -41.43 6.41
C ARG A 180 4.04 -40.37 7.40
N GLY A 181 3.96 -39.08 7.06
CA GLY A 181 4.40 -38.02 7.96
C GLY A 181 3.54 -37.86 9.22
N LEU A 182 2.24 -38.17 9.15
CA LEU A 182 1.38 -38.23 10.33
C LEU A 182 1.74 -39.42 11.23
N GLU A 183 1.99 -40.59 10.65
CA GLU A 183 2.43 -41.80 11.36
C GLU A 183 3.80 -41.59 12.03
N GLU A 184 4.77 -41.03 11.31
CA GLU A 184 6.12 -40.73 11.83
C GLU A 184 6.13 -39.73 13.01
N ARG A 185 5.09 -38.89 13.12
CA ARG A 185 4.92 -37.91 14.19
C ARG A 185 3.85 -38.30 15.21
N GLU A 186 3.31 -39.53 15.12
CA GLU A 186 2.30 -40.06 16.03
C GLU A 186 1.07 -39.13 16.18
N LEU A 187 0.63 -38.51 15.08
CA LEU A 187 -0.48 -37.55 15.08
C LEU A 187 -1.82 -38.28 14.92
N GLU A 188 -2.63 -38.31 15.98
CA GLU A 188 -3.97 -38.89 15.97
C GLU A 188 -5.01 -37.96 15.34
N MET A 189 -4.98 -37.85 14.00
CA MET A 189 -5.87 -36.96 13.24
C MET A 189 -6.63 -37.68 12.12
N ALA A 190 -7.88 -37.24 11.90
CA ALA A 190 -8.64 -37.59 10.69
C ALA A 190 -8.44 -36.50 9.62
N VAL A 191 -7.93 -36.85 8.44
CA VAL A 191 -7.63 -35.87 7.40
C VAL A 191 -8.29 -36.25 6.07
N ALA A 192 -9.21 -35.41 5.61
CA ALA A 192 -9.80 -35.51 4.28
C ALA A 192 -9.04 -34.64 3.29
N ILE A 193 -8.56 -35.23 2.20
CA ILE A 193 -8.04 -34.51 1.04
C ILE A 193 -9.16 -34.45 0.00
N VAL A 194 -9.63 -33.23 -0.31
CA VAL A 194 -10.70 -32.97 -1.26
C VAL A 194 -10.10 -32.51 -2.59
N GLU A 195 -10.44 -33.20 -3.67
CA GLU A 195 -9.88 -33.00 -5.01
C GLU A 195 -10.98 -32.64 -6.01
N SER A 196 -10.64 -31.81 -7.01
CA SER A 196 -11.56 -31.39 -8.06
C SER A 196 -11.03 -31.77 -9.43
N ALA A 197 -11.92 -32.23 -10.32
CA ALA A 197 -11.57 -32.55 -11.70
C ALA A 197 -11.45 -31.29 -12.58
N ILE A 198 -11.94 -30.15 -12.09
CA ILE A 198 -11.89 -28.84 -12.74
C ILE A 198 -11.14 -27.83 -11.86
N PRO A 199 -10.58 -26.76 -12.45
CA PRO A 199 -9.98 -25.69 -11.67
C PRO A 199 -11.01 -25.00 -10.76
N LEU A 200 -10.58 -24.69 -9.52
CA LEU A 200 -11.40 -23.98 -8.53
C LEU A 200 -11.03 -22.48 -8.42
N GLY A 201 -9.99 -22.03 -9.10
CA GLY A 201 -9.53 -20.64 -9.10
C GLY A 201 -10.39 -19.72 -9.96
N LYS A 202 -10.06 -18.43 -9.93
CA LYS A 202 -10.65 -17.42 -10.81
C LYS A 202 -10.14 -17.57 -12.25
N PRO A 203 -11.03 -17.53 -13.25
CA PRO A 203 -10.66 -17.79 -14.64
C PRO A 203 -9.69 -16.76 -15.22
N ASP A 204 -9.82 -15.49 -14.84
CA ASP A 204 -9.11 -14.38 -15.48
C ASP A 204 -7.85 -13.91 -14.74
N LEU A 205 -7.43 -14.63 -13.69
CA LEU A 205 -6.25 -14.27 -12.88
C LEU A 205 -5.12 -15.26 -13.09
N GLY A 206 -3.88 -14.76 -13.01
CA GLY A 206 -2.69 -15.61 -12.98
C GLY A 206 -2.46 -16.33 -11.65
N PRO A 207 -1.34 -17.04 -11.51
CA PRO A 207 -1.06 -17.90 -10.36
C PRO A 207 -0.81 -17.11 -9.06
N GLU A 208 -1.36 -17.60 -7.93
CA GLU A 208 -1.15 -17.03 -6.59
C GLU A 208 0.32 -17.06 -6.15
N SER A 209 1.11 -17.97 -6.73
CA SER A 209 2.56 -18.08 -6.54
C SER A 209 3.37 -17.05 -7.34
N HIS A 210 2.72 -16.14 -8.06
CA HIS A 210 3.38 -15.03 -8.76
C HIS A 210 3.46 -13.78 -7.86
N PRO A 211 4.62 -13.07 -7.81
CA PRO A 211 4.76 -11.82 -7.06
C PRO A 211 3.71 -10.75 -7.39
N PHE A 212 3.19 -10.71 -8.62
CA PHE A 212 2.09 -9.82 -9.02
C PHE A 212 0.85 -9.92 -8.11
N LEU A 213 0.50 -11.14 -7.68
CA LEU A 213 -0.62 -11.38 -6.77
C LEU A 213 -0.22 -11.40 -5.29
N ALA A 214 1.07 -11.29 -4.98
CA ALA A 214 1.52 -11.18 -3.61
C ALA A 214 1.12 -9.81 -3.02
N PRO A 215 0.44 -9.75 -1.86
CA PRO A 215 -0.15 -8.51 -1.36
C PRO A 215 0.86 -7.37 -1.18
N ASP A 216 2.07 -7.70 -0.73
CA ASP A 216 3.09 -6.73 -0.29
C ASP A 216 4.28 -6.64 -1.25
N ALA A 217 4.22 -7.28 -2.44
CA ALA A 217 5.33 -7.25 -3.38
C ALA A 217 5.63 -5.81 -3.84
N PRO A 218 6.87 -5.33 -3.67
CA PRO A 218 7.23 -3.99 -4.12
C PRO A 218 7.15 -3.89 -5.64
N GLY A 219 6.55 -2.80 -6.13
CA GLY A 219 6.52 -2.49 -7.57
C GLY A 219 5.60 -3.38 -8.41
N LYS A 220 4.74 -4.20 -7.79
CA LYS A 220 3.83 -5.12 -8.51
C LYS A 220 2.91 -4.41 -9.51
N ASP A 221 2.51 -3.17 -9.24
CA ASP A 221 1.65 -2.37 -10.13
C ASP A 221 2.35 -1.99 -11.45
N ARG A 222 3.67 -2.23 -11.55
CA ARG A 222 4.50 -2.02 -12.74
C ARG A 222 4.99 -3.33 -13.37
N MET A 223 4.63 -4.47 -12.79
CA MET A 223 4.99 -5.77 -13.35
C MET A 223 4.06 -6.09 -14.52
N GLU A 224 4.55 -6.88 -15.47
CA GLU A 224 3.70 -7.52 -16.46
C GLU A 224 2.67 -8.42 -15.75
N VAL A 225 1.41 -8.31 -16.17
CA VAL A 225 0.33 -9.12 -15.62
C VAL A 225 0.54 -10.56 -16.10
N PRO A 226 0.68 -11.54 -15.19
CA PRO A 226 0.86 -12.93 -15.59
C PRO A 226 -0.38 -13.46 -16.31
N ALA A 227 -0.17 -14.37 -17.26
CA ALA A 227 -1.25 -15.05 -17.97
C ALA A 227 -2.21 -15.75 -16.99
N ALA A 228 -3.48 -15.85 -17.37
CA ALA A 228 -4.51 -16.53 -16.61
C ALA A 228 -4.14 -18.00 -16.36
N ASP A 229 -4.27 -18.45 -15.10
CA ASP A 229 -4.06 -19.85 -14.69
C ASP A 229 -5.13 -20.23 -13.66
N PRO A 230 -6.31 -20.72 -14.09
CA PRO A 230 -7.42 -21.00 -13.19
C PRO A 230 -7.15 -22.13 -12.19
N TRP A 231 -6.15 -22.98 -12.41
CA TRP A 231 -5.75 -23.98 -11.43
C TRP A 231 -5.00 -23.33 -10.27
N ARG A 232 -4.07 -22.43 -10.61
CA ARG A 232 -3.17 -21.78 -9.63
C ARG A 232 -3.61 -20.41 -9.13
N SER A 233 -4.67 -19.83 -9.68
CA SER A 233 -5.15 -18.49 -9.32
C SER A 233 -5.92 -18.43 -8.00
N PRO A 234 -6.22 -17.25 -7.42
CA PRO A 234 -7.07 -17.12 -6.23
C PRO A 234 -8.38 -17.89 -6.35
N LEU A 235 -8.82 -18.55 -5.27
CA LEU A 235 -10.08 -19.31 -5.25
C LEU A 235 -11.24 -18.50 -5.86
N GLY A 236 -11.86 -19.05 -6.89
CA GLY A 236 -13.02 -18.49 -7.60
C GLY A 236 -14.33 -19.21 -7.26
N GLN A 237 -14.25 -20.47 -6.87
CA GLN A 237 -15.40 -21.31 -6.50
C GLN A 237 -15.65 -21.25 -4.99
N ALA A 238 -16.36 -20.21 -4.53
CA ALA A 238 -16.61 -19.96 -3.11
C ALA A 238 -17.52 -21.00 -2.43
N LEU A 239 -18.30 -21.78 -3.20
CA LEU A 239 -19.16 -22.85 -2.67
C LEU A 239 -18.37 -23.96 -1.97
N ILE A 240 -17.05 -24.03 -2.16
CA ILE A 240 -16.21 -25.01 -1.46
C ILE A 240 -16.36 -24.96 0.07
N TYR A 241 -16.71 -23.79 0.64
CA TYR A 241 -16.97 -23.65 2.07
C TYR A 241 -18.27 -24.34 2.50
N GLU A 242 -19.34 -24.26 1.68
CA GLU A 242 -20.58 -25.00 1.94
C GLU A 242 -20.44 -26.49 1.62
N ILE A 243 -19.66 -26.86 0.59
CA ILE A 243 -19.33 -28.26 0.32
C ILE A 243 -18.60 -28.85 1.54
N ALA A 244 -17.59 -28.15 2.06
CA ALA A 244 -16.85 -28.59 3.25
C ALA A 244 -17.77 -28.78 4.46
N LYS A 245 -18.70 -27.84 4.67
CA LYS A 245 -19.72 -27.92 5.71
C LYS A 245 -20.59 -29.17 5.56
N TRP A 246 -21.32 -29.30 4.45
CA TRP A 246 -22.35 -30.33 4.28
C TRP A 246 -21.79 -31.73 4.05
N ARG A 247 -20.62 -31.82 3.43
CA ARG A 247 -19.97 -33.11 3.15
C ARG A 247 -19.19 -33.65 4.35
N PHE A 248 -18.63 -32.78 5.21
CA PHE A 248 -17.68 -33.22 6.25
C PHE A 248 -17.95 -32.65 7.64
N LEU A 249 -18.27 -31.36 7.77
CA LEU A 249 -18.05 -30.62 9.03
C LEU A 249 -19.32 -30.30 9.82
N THR A 250 -20.49 -30.83 9.45
CA THR A 250 -21.75 -30.54 10.15
C THR A 250 -21.75 -30.99 11.62
N GLU A 251 -21.00 -32.04 11.96
CA GLU A 251 -20.94 -32.61 13.32
C GLU A 251 -19.60 -32.34 14.03
N ALA A 252 -18.71 -31.54 13.42
CA ALA A 252 -17.48 -31.12 14.08
C ALA A 252 -17.78 -30.33 15.36
N ARG A 253 -16.92 -30.47 16.38
CA ARG A 253 -17.03 -29.69 17.63
C ARG A 253 -16.82 -28.21 17.34
N ALA A 254 -15.73 -27.91 16.64
CA ALA A 254 -15.42 -26.59 16.10
C ALA A 254 -14.56 -26.74 14.84
N MET A 255 -14.58 -25.71 13.98
CA MET A 255 -13.74 -25.61 12.80
C MET A 255 -13.06 -24.24 12.71
N LEU A 256 -11.79 -24.20 12.30
CA LEU A 256 -11.05 -22.96 12.01
C LEU A 256 -10.63 -22.91 10.53
N THR A 257 -10.81 -21.76 9.89
CA THR A 257 -10.39 -21.52 8.50
C THR A 257 -8.94 -21.04 8.42
N LEU A 258 -8.01 -21.95 8.15
CA LEU A 258 -6.57 -21.69 8.08
C LEU A 258 -6.00 -22.43 6.87
N ASP A 259 -5.41 -21.71 5.92
CA ASP A 259 -4.75 -22.35 4.77
C ASP A 259 -3.50 -23.11 5.24
N VAL A 260 -2.97 -24.04 4.44
CA VAL A 260 -1.79 -24.86 4.86
C VAL A 260 -0.49 -24.06 5.04
N THR A 261 -0.55 -22.74 4.85
CA THR A 261 0.52 -21.76 5.08
C THR A 261 0.23 -20.83 6.26
N ASP A 262 -0.84 -21.08 7.02
CA ASP A 262 -1.28 -20.27 8.15
C ASP A 262 -1.04 -21.00 9.49
N LEU A 263 -0.31 -20.38 10.41
CA LEU A 263 -0.08 -20.89 11.77
C LEU A 263 -0.83 -20.06 12.79
N LEU A 264 -1.67 -20.66 13.63
CA LEU A 264 -2.16 -19.95 14.83
C LEU A 264 -0.98 -19.50 15.68
N ALA A 265 -1.02 -18.25 16.15
CA ALA A 265 0.00 -17.75 17.05
C ALA A 265 -0.01 -18.56 18.36
N PRO A 266 1.14 -18.73 19.04
CA PRO A 266 1.22 -19.42 20.33
C PRO A 266 0.22 -18.84 21.32
N ARG A 267 -0.41 -19.72 22.10
CA ARG A 267 -1.29 -19.33 23.21
C ARG A 267 -0.57 -19.53 24.54
N ALA A 268 -0.93 -18.73 25.54
CA ALA A 268 -0.42 -18.94 26.89
C ALA A 268 -0.96 -20.27 27.45
N ALA A 269 -0.14 -20.95 28.26
CA ALA A 269 -0.57 -22.16 28.93
C ALA A 269 -1.82 -21.89 29.80
N GLY A 270 -2.81 -22.77 29.72
CA GLY A 270 -4.06 -22.65 30.49
C GLY A 270 -5.12 -21.70 29.92
N THR A 271 -4.86 -20.98 28.83
CA THR A 271 -5.91 -20.18 28.15
C THR A 271 -6.71 -21.02 27.15
N PRO A 272 -8.04 -20.78 26.99
CA PRO A 272 -8.86 -21.48 25.99
C PRO A 272 -8.26 -21.42 24.59
N SER A 273 -8.38 -22.51 23.83
CA SER A 273 -8.01 -22.52 22.42
C SER A 273 -9.01 -21.72 21.58
N ALA A 274 -8.65 -21.40 20.35
CA ALA A 274 -9.58 -20.81 19.39
C ALA A 274 -10.78 -21.74 19.12
N PHE A 275 -10.59 -23.06 19.19
CA PHE A 275 -11.67 -24.05 19.08
C PHE A 275 -12.63 -24.00 20.28
N ASP A 276 -12.10 -23.96 21.50
CA ASP A 276 -12.93 -23.84 22.71
C ASP A 276 -13.76 -22.55 22.65
N ALA A 277 -13.14 -21.45 22.22
CA ALA A 277 -13.81 -20.17 22.08
C ALA A 277 -14.96 -20.18 21.07
N CYS A 278 -14.87 -20.96 19.98
CA CYS A 278 -16.01 -21.17 19.08
C CYS A 278 -17.22 -21.75 19.81
N THR A 279 -17.00 -22.72 20.71
CA THR A 279 -18.09 -23.43 21.42
C THR A 279 -18.75 -22.58 22.50
N THR A 280 -18.02 -21.62 23.06
CA THR A 280 -18.49 -20.71 24.11
C THR A 280 -19.00 -19.38 23.57
N ALA A 281 -18.60 -18.98 22.36
CA ALA A 281 -19.05 -17.75 21.74
C ALA A 281 -20.57 -17.74 21.54
N ARG A 282 -21.22 -16.60 21.81
CA ARG A 282 -22.69 -16.46 21.74
C ARG A 282 -23.26 -16.86 20.38
N SER A 283 -22.58 -16.50 19.29
CA SER A 283 -22.98 -16.82 17.91
C SER A 283 -22.37 -18.12 17.40
N GLY A 284 -21.57 -18.82 18.22
CA GLY A 284 -20.76 -19.94 17.79
C GLY A 284 -19.60 -19.56 16.85
N VAL A 285 -19.29 -18.27 16.67
CA VAL A 285 -18.28 -17.79 15.69
C VAL A 285 -17.25 -16.89 16.34
N VAL A 286 -15.98 -17.07 15.98
CA VAL A 286 -14.84 -16.23 16.42
C VAL A 286 -14.09 -15.65 15.23
N LEU A 287 -13.40 -14.52 15.45
CA LEU A 287 -12.57 -13.88 14.43
C LEU A 287 -11.11 -14.32 14.57
N LEU A 288 -10.51 -14.72 13.47
CA LEU A 288 -9.07 -14.98 13.35
C LEU A 288 -8.42 -13.82 12.58
N VAL A 289 -7.33 -13.26 13.10
CA VAL A 289 -6.67 -12.09 12.52
C VAL A 289 -5.22 -12.42 12.15
N GLY A 290 -4.98 -12.54 10.85
CA GLY A 290 -3.70 -12.96 10.31
C GLY A 290 -2.73 -11.81 10.07
N ARG A 291 -1.44 -12.08 10.26
CA ARG A 291 -0.34 -11.22 9.80
C ARG A 291 0.54 -11.99 8.83
N ARG A 292 1.04 -11.33 7.80
CA ARG A 292 1.99 -11.95 6.86
C ARG A 292 3.39 -11.93 7.48
N ILE A 293 4.04 -13.08 7.44
CA ILE A 293 5.41 -13.28 7.91
C ILE A 293 6.29 -13.72 6.75
N TYR A 294 7.57 -13.41 6.85
CA TYR A 294 8.55 -13.54 5.78
C TYR A 294 9.84 -14.13 6.33
N PRO A 295 10.58 -14.91 5.54
CA PRO A 295 11.97 -15.15 5.86
C PRO A 295 12.77 -13.88 5.64
N TRP A 296 13.86 -13.68 6.40
CA TRP A 296 14.84 -12.66 6.02
C TRP A 296 15.58 -13.08 4.73
N ARG A 297 16.00 -14.35 4.70
CA ARG A 297 16.59 -15.06 3.57
C ARG A 297 16.54 -16.57 3.84
N VAL A 298 16.46 -17.37 2.78
CA VAL A 298 16.63 -18.83 2.84
C VAL A 298 18.02 -19.20 2.31
N ARG A 299 18.62 -20.28 2.84
CA ARG A 299 19.94 -20.77 2.39
C ARG A 299 19.86 -21.19 0.92
N GLN A 300 20.92 -20.94 0.16
CA GLN A 300 20.97 -21.33 -1.25
C GLN A 300 20.80 -22.85 -1.39
N GLY A 301 19.88 -23.28 -2.26
CA GLY A 301 19.55 -24.69 -2.48
C GLY A 301 18.65 -25.34 -1.42
N ALA A 302 18.29 -24.64 -0.34
CA ALA A 302 17.35 -25.14 0.65
C ALA A 302 15.89 -24.81 0.26
N SER A 303 14.95 -25.69 0.59
CA SER A 303 13.54 -25.39 0.55
C SER A 303 13.16 -24.44 1.69
N THR A 304 12.24 -23.52 1.41
CA THR A 304 11.66 -22.64 2.42
C THR A 304 10.84 -23.47 3.41
N ARG A 305 11.00 -23.21 4.71
CA ARG A 305 10.24 -23.85 5.81
C ARG A 305 9.48 -22.81 6.64
N PHE A 306 8.52 -23.24 7.45
CA PHE A 306 7.86 -22.35 8.41
C PHE A 306 8.86 -21.66 9.33
N SER A 307 9.85 -22.40 9.82
CA SER A 307 10.88 -21.93 10.73
C SER A 307 11.85 -20.90 10.12
N ASP A 308 11.84 -20.67 8.81
CA ASP A 308 12.58 -19.56 8.20
C ASP A 308 11.89 -18.20 8.40
N HIS A 309 10.58 -18.19 8.65
CA HIS A 309 9.74 -16.98 8.64
C HIS A 309 9.80 -16.20 9.95
N ILE A 310 10.95 -15.63 10.25
CA ILE A 310 11.19 -14.86 11.48
C ILE A 310 10.92 -13.36 11.36
N CYS A 311 10.50 -12.87 10.19
CA CYS A 311 10.29 -11.44 9.96
C CYS A 311 8.82 -11.09 9.74
N ARG A 312 8.45 -9.89 10.21
CA ARG A 312 7.19 -9.22 9.87
C ARG A 312 7.44 -7.80 9.41
N GLN A 313 6.45 -7.20 8.77
CA GLN A 313 6.48 -5.78 8.45
C GLN A 313 6.12 -4.94 9.69
N PHE A 314 6.88 -3.90 9.98
CA PHE A 314 6.55 -2.97 11.08
C PHE A 314 5.43 -1.98 10.71
N ASP A 315 5.23 -1.74 9.40
CA ASP A 315 4.30 -0.77 8.81
C ASP A 315 3.08 -1.43 8.13
N ALA A 316 2.77 -2.69 8.46
CA ALA A 316 1.62 -3.40 7.91
C ALA A 316 0.29 -2.83 8.44
N ARG A 317 -0.60 -2.38 7.52
CA ARG A 317 -1.89 -1.76 7.85
C ARG A 317 -3.06 -2.72 8.03
N ARG A 318 -3.07 -3.84 7.30
CA ARG A 318 -4.24 -4.72 7.18
C ARG A 318 -3.89 -6.16 7.52
N GLY A 319 -4.63 -6.71 8.48
CA GLY A 319 -4.60 -8.14 8.77
C GLY A 319 -5.39 -8.96 7.73
N ILE A 320 -5.26 -10.27 7.82
CA ILE A 320 -6.03 -11.23 7.04
C ILE A 320 -7.21 -11.68 7.91
N ALA A 321 -8.44 -11.46 7.44
CA ALA A 321 -9.62 -11.95 8.16
C ALA A 321 -9.89 -13.42 7.81
N ARG A 322 -9.95 -14.25 8.86
CA ARG A 322 -10.43 -15.64 8.84
C ARG A 322 -11.39 -15.82 10.02
N TRP A 323 -12.03 -16.97 10.10
CA TRP A 323 -13.03 -17.23 11.14
C TRP A 323 -12.98 -18.67 11.63
N GLY A 324 -13.45 -18.85 12.85
CA GLY A 324 -13.77 -20.14 13.44
C GLY A 324 -15.27 -20.26 13.70
N VAL A 325 -15.80 -21.49 13.67
CA VAL A 325 -17.21 -21.77 13.94
C VAL A 325 -17.39 -23.05 14.76
N ALA A 326 -18.36 -23.08 15.64
CA ALA A 326 -18.95 -24.30 16.21
C ALA A 326 -20.30 -24.55 15.52
N PRO A 327 -20.39 -25.53 14.59
CA PRO A 327 -21.61 -25.77 13.79
C PRO A 327 -22.87 -25.94 14.63
N ALA A 328 -22.79 -26.70 15.73
CA ALA A 328 -23.90 -26.94 16.65
C ALA A 328 -24.40 -25.66 17.36
N ARG A 329 -23.56 -24.63 17.48
CA ARG A 329 -23.92 -23.33 18.09
C ARG A 329 -24.37 -22.30 17.06
N ALA A 330 -23.64 -22.20 15.94
CA ALA A 330 -23.94 -21.24 14.89
C ALA A 330 -25.17 -21.62 14.05
N GLY A 331 -25.52 -22.91 14.04
CA GLY A 331 -26.58 -23.46 13.20
C GLY A 331 -26.10 -23.77 11.79
N LEU A 332 -26.75 -24.74 11.15
CA LEU A 332 -26.44 -25.16 9.79
C LEU A 332 -27.12 -24.29 8.73
N ASP A 333 -28.05 -23.41 9.09
CA ASP A 333 -28.66 -22.48 8.13
C ASP A 333 -27.70 -21.35 7.74
N ALA A 334 -26.78 -20.98 8.64
CA ALA A 334 -25.81 -19.92 8.42
C ALA A 334 -24.83 -20.27 7.28
N THR A 335 -24.76 -19.42 6.25
CA THR A 335 -23.90 -19.65 5.09
C THR A 335 -22.43 -19.39 5.39
N TRP A 336 -21.57 -20.38 5.18
CA TRP A 336 -20.13 -20.27 5.30
C TRP A 336 -19.53 -19.65 4.04
N ARG A 337 -18.76 -18.57 4.21
CA ARG A 337 -18.09 -17.84 3.12
C ARG A 337 -16.62 -17.64 3.45
N ALA A 338 -15.82 -17.30 2.45
CA ALA A 338 -14.36 -17.20 2.60
C ALA A 338 -13.85 -16.29 3.74
N ILE A 339 -14.60 -15.24 4.10
CA ILE A 339 -14.18 -14.27 5.12
C ILE A 339 -15.16 -14.13 6.30
N ARG A 340 -16.30 -14.84 6.28
CA ARG A 340 -17.31 -14.76 7.34
C ARG A 340 -18.29 -15.94 7.30
N VAL A 341 -18.96 -16.18 8.43
CA VAL A 341 -20.21 -16.92 8.49
C VAL A 341 -21.37 -15.93 8.41
N ALA A 342 -22.28 -16.09 7.43
CA ALA A 342 -23.40 -15.19 7.24
C ALA A 342 -24.36 -15.26 8.45
N TYR A 343 -24.95 -14.11 8.80
CA TYR A 343 -25.90 -13.96 9.92
C TYR A 343 -25.34 -14.26 11.32
N ALA A 344 -24.07 -14.68 11.45
CA ALA A 344 -23.38 -14.83 12.72
C ALA A 344 -22.32 -13.74 12.88
N LYS A 345 -22.46 -12.90 13.91
CA LYS A 345 -21.45 -11.89 14.24
C LYS A 345 -20.40 -12.51 15.17
N PRO A 346 -19.10 -12.47 14.83
CA PRO A 346 -18.05 -12.87 15.78
C PRO A 346 -18.13 -12.04 17.06
N ASP A 347 -17.69 -12.61 18.17
CA ASP A 347 -17.50 -11.85 19.41
C ASP A 347 -16.47 -10.72 19.18
N PRO A 348 -16.86 -9.44 19.32
CA PRO A 348 -15.95 -8.31 19.03
C PRO A 348 -14.76 -8.24 19.99
N ASN A 349 -14.84 -8.86 21.17
CA ASN A 349 -13.79 -8.80 22.19
C ASN A 349 -12.82 -9.99 22.11
N THR A 350 -13.07 -10.95 21.23
CA THR A 350 -12.31 -12.19 21.16
C THR A 350 -11.75 -12.37 19.75
N THR A 351 -10.43 -12.14 19.62
CA THR A 351 -9.72 -12.35 18.35
C THR A 351 -8.50 -13.24 18.57
N PHE A 352 -8.26 -14.16 17.63
CA PHE A 352 -7.11 -15.06 17.68
C PHE A 352 -6.13 -14.73 16.56
N PRO A 353 -4.86 -14.39 16.90
CA PRO A 353 -3.87 -14.07 15.89
C PRO A 353 -3.38 -15.33 15.17
N PHE A 354 -3.06 -15.18 13.88
CA PHE A 354 -2.34 -16.20 13.12
C PHE A 354 -1.28 -15.56 12.22
N TRP A 355 -0.37 -16.37 11.70
CA TRP A 355 0.71 -15.96 10.82
C TRP A 355 0.66 -16.69 9.49
N ARG A 356 0.70 -15.93 8.40
CA ARG A 356 0.76 -16.48 7.03
C ARG A 356 2.18 -16.46 6.51
N ALA A 357 2.74 -17.64 6.28
CA ALA A 357 4.08 -17.86 5.79
C ALA A 357 4.18 -17.57 4.27
N MET A 358 4.56 -16.35 3.91
CA MET A 358 4.52 -15.89 2.51
C MET A 358 5.56 -16.55 1.61
N GLY A 359 6.69 -16.99 2.14
CA GLY A 359 7.70 -17.74 1.37
C GLY A 359 7.29 -19.17 1.04
N LEU A 360 6.29 -19.73 1.75
CA LEU A 360 5.64 -20.98 1.39
C LEU A 360 4.51 -20.76 0.38
N ARG A 361 3.75 -19.66 0.51
CA ARG A 361 2.66 -19.30 -0.41
C ARG A 361 3.15 -18.87 -1.79
N VAL A 362 4.31 -18.21 -1.85
CA VAL A 362 4.93 -17.71 -3.08
C VAL A 362 6.37 -18.26 -3.13
N PRO A 363 6.53 -19.57 -3.40
CA PRO A 363 7.82 -20.25 -3.30
C PRO A 363 8.81 -19.80 -4.37
N GLY A 364 10.10 -20.04 -4.14
CA GLY A 364 11.17 -19.74 -5.11
C GLY A 364 11.49 -18.25 -5.30
N ARG A 365 10.97 -17.38 -4.43
CA ARG A 365 11.22 -15.93 -4.47
C ARG A 365 12.07 -15.46 -3.29
N ALA A 366 12.91 -14.46 -3.52
CA ALA A 366 13.59 -13.78 -2.44
C ALA A 366 12.58 -12.94 -1.64
N ALA A 367 12.84 -12.78 -0.34
CA ALA A 367 11.99 -11.98 0.54
C ALA A 367 11.76 -10.54 0.02
N SER A 368 12.78 -9.96 -0.64
CA SER A 368 12.71 -8.62 -1.26
C SER A 368 11.72 -8.51 -2.43
N GLU A 369 11.35 -9.63 -3.06
CA GLU A 369 10.34 -9.69 -4.11
C GLU A 369 8.92 -9.81 -3.52
N LEU A 370 8.79 -10.28 -2.28
CA LEU A 370 7.51 -10.53 -1.61
C LEU A 370 7.10 -9.40 -0.66
N ALA A 371 8.08 -8.69 -0.11
CA ALA A 371 7.91 -7.54 0.76
C ALA A 371 9.15 -6.64 0.67
N PRO A 372 9.04 -5.33 0.86
CA PRO A 372 10.21 -4.49 0.74
C PRO A 372 11.09 -4.63 1.99
N LYS A 373 12.34 -5.06 1.82
CA LYS A 373 13.28 -5.38 2.92
C LYS A 373 13.39 -4.31 4.01
N THR A 374 13.28 -3.03 3.65
CA THR A 374 13.32 -1.90 4.60
C THR A 374 12.17 -1.85 5.62
N SER A 375 11.22 -2.81 5.59
CA SER A 375 10.09 -2.96 6.52
C SER A 375 10.18 -4.25 7.34
N LEU A 376 10.96 -5.21 6.85
CA LEU A 376 11.08 -6.52 7.50
C LEU A 376 11.93 -6.38 8.76
N ILE A 377 11.31 -6.62 9.91
CA ILE A 377 11.94 -6.66 11.22
C ILE A 377 11.81 -8.06 11.81
N GLU A 378 12.81 -8.48 12.59
CA GLU A 378 12.75 -9.74 13.34
C GLU A 378 11.63 -9.68 14.38
N ASP A 379 10.84 -10.75 14.46
CA ASP A 379 9.84 -10.93 15.50
C ASP A 379 10.36 -11.94 16.54
N PRO A 380 10.47 -11.54 17.82
CA PRO A 380 10.98 -12.42 18.87
C PRO A 380 10.18 -13.72 19.02
N GLN A 381 8.84 -13.69 18.85
CA GLN A 381 8.00 -14.89 19.00
C GLN A 381 8.22 -15.87 17.85
N LEU A 382 8.40 -15.36 16.63
CA LEU A 382 8.71 -16.20 15.47
C LEU A 382 10.12 -16.80 15.57
N LEU A 383 11.09 -16.04 16.08
CA LEU A 383 12.44 -16.55 16.31
C LEU A 383 12.48 -17.62 17.40
N GLU A 384 11.75 -17.41 18.50
CA GLU A 384 11.60 -18.40 19.56
C GLU A 384 10.95 -19.68 19.02
N LEU A 385 9.87 -19.56 18.26
CA LEU A 385 9.22 -20.70 17.63
C LEU A 385 10.17 -21.46 16.68
N ALA A 386 10.90 -20.74 15.82
CA ALA A 386 11.88 -21.33 14.92
C ALA A 386 12.97 -22.12 15.66
N THR A 387 13.48 -21.58 16.76
CA THR A 387 14.65 -22.11 17.46
C THR A 387 14.32 -23.13 18.55
N GLN A 388 13.25 -22.91 19.32
CA GLN A 388 12.88 -23.72 20.48
C GLN A 388 11.91 -24.85 20.11
N VAL A 389 10.95 -24.60 19.21
CA VAL A 389 9.97 -25.62 18.81
C VAL A 389 10.51 -26.46 17.66
N TRP A 390 11.00 -25.83 16.59
CA TRP A 390 11.50 -26.56 15.42
C TRP A 390 13.01 -26.86 15.45
N GLY A 391 13.75 -26.38 16.45
CA GLY A 391 15.20 -26.59 16.53
C GLY A 391 15.98 -26.01 15.34
N HIS A 392 15.37 -25.11 14.57
CA HIS A 392 15.94 -24.58 13.33
C HIS A 392 16.74 -23.32 13.58
N LYS A 393 17.79 -23.13 12.78
CA LYS A 393 18.61 -21.91 12.81
C LYS A 393 18.30 -21.07 11.57
N PRO A 394 17.32 -20.14 11.61
CA PRO A 394 17.01 -19.27 10.48
C PRO A 394 18.13 -18.24 10.23
N ILE A 395 18.20 -17.70 9.02
CA ILE A 395 19.10 -16.58 8.72
C ILE A 395 18.46 -15.30 9.27
N ARG A 396 19.15 -14.60 10.15
CA ARG A 396 18.66 -13.41 10.84
C ARG A 396 19.02 -12.11 10.09
N PRO A 397 18.22 -11.04 10.24
CA PRO A 397 18.60 -9.71 9.77
C PRO A 397 19.86 -9.21 10.50
N PRO A 398 20.65 -8.31 9.87
CA PRO A 398 21.75 -7.65 10.55
C PRO A 398 21.24 -6.79 11.71
N VAL A 399 22.08 -6.63 12.73
CA VAL A 399 21.84 -5.70 13.85
C VAL A 399 22.65 -4.44 13.60
N SER A 400 21.98 -3.30 13.63
CA SER A 400 22.48 -1.98 13.34
C SER A 400 22.49 -1.13 14.61
N LYS A 401 23.31 -0.09 14.63
CA LYS A 401 23.29 0.94 15.67
C LYS A 401 23.30 2.32 15.01
N PRO A 402 22.42 3.25 15.43
CA PRO A 402 22.47 4.61 14.93
C PRO A 402 23.75 5.28 15.42
N LYS A 403 24.19 6.33 14.72
CA LYS A 403 25.26 7.20 15.18
C LYS A 403 24.85 7.86 16.49
N ALA A 404 25.76 7.87 17.46
CA ALA A 404 25.50 8.48 18.76
C ALA A 404 25.24 9.99 18.59
N ALA A 405 24.16 10.48 19.18
CA ALA A 405 23.81 11.90 19.21
C ALA A 405 23.07 12.27 20.50
N PRO A 406 23.10 13.55 20.89
CA PRO A 406 22.27 14.06 21.97
C PRO A 406 20.79 13.74 21.75
N LYS A 407 20.08 13.41 22.83
CA LYS A 407 18.66 13.02 22.77
C LYS A 407 17.75 14.18 22.40
N ARG A 408 18.04 15.37 22.92
CA ARG A 408 17.21 16.56 22.71
C ARG A 408 17.56 17.21 21.39
N ALA A 409 16.54 17.58 20.63
CA ALA A 409 16.70 18.20 19.32
C ALA A 409 17.53 19.50 19.37
N VAL A 410 17.36 20.30 20.43
CA VAL A 410 18.07 21.58 20.65
C VAL A 410 19.57 21.42 20.92
N GLU A 411 20.00 20.26 21.42
CA GLU A 411 21.42 19.92 21.62
C GLU A 411 22.04 19.39 20.32
N GLY A 412 21.37 19.67 19.21
CA GLY A 412 21.60 18.99 17.97
C GLY A 412 22.94 19.31 17.31
N GLY A 413 23.54 20.44 17.62
CA GLY A 413 24.62 21.00 16.82
C GLY A 413 24.08 21.62 15.54
N ARG A 414 24.92 21.68 14.51
CA ARG A 414 24.72 22.52 13.33
C ARG A 414 23.63 22.02 12.38
N THR A 415 22.94 22.95 11.73
CA THR A 415 21.95 22.69 10.68
C THR A 415 22.52 22.99 9.31
N CYS A 416 22.53 21.99 8.43
CA CYS A 416 23.03 22.11 7.06
C CYS A 416 21.90 21.99 6.03
N ILE A 417 21.84 22.94 5.10
CA ILE A 417 21.03 22.80 3.89
C ILE A 417 21.89 22.28 2.74
N VAL A 418 21.41 21.26 2.04
CA VAL A 418 21.97 20.82 0.75
C VAL A 418 21.01 21.12 -0.39
N THR A 419 21.51 21.71 -1.47
CA THR A 419 20.68 22.08 -2.61
C THR A 419 21.42 22.02 -3.94
N THR A 420 20.65 22.11 -5.02
CA THR A 420 21.16 22.20 -6.40
C THR A 420 20.60 23.43 -7.08
N MET A 421 21.45 24.19 -7.78
CA MET A 421 21.06 25.41 -8.48
C MET A 421 21.46 25.37 -9.96
N LYS A 422 20.73 26.13 -10.78
CA LYS A 422 21.08 26.45 -12.17
C LYS A 422 20.48 27.81 -12.47
N ASN A 423 21.30 28.82 -12.70
CA ASN A 423 20.86 30.18 -12.97
C ASN A 423 19.86 30.71 -11.91
N GLU A 424 20.30 30.77 -10.66
CA GLU A 424 19.50 31.25 -9.51
C GLU A 424 20.09 32.50 -8.85
N GLY A 425 21.15 33.08 -9.43
CA GLY A 425 21.96 34.14 -8.85
C GLY A 425 21.17 35.26 -8.17
N PRO A 426 20.13 35.85 -8.80
CA PRO A 426 19.36 36.94 -8.21
C PRO A 426 18.66 36.60 -6.88
N PHE A 427 18.45 35.32 -6.57
CA PHE A 427 17.64 34.87 -5.44
C PHE A 427 18.49 34.30 -4.28
N ILE A 428 19.79 34.07 -4.51
CA ILE A 428 20.67 33.38 -3.55
C ILE A 428 20.87 34.21 -2.28
N MET A 429 21.08 35.53 -2.41
CA MET A 429 21.42 36.37 -1.28
C MET A 429 20.28 36.50 -0.26
N GLU A 430 19.03 36.63 -0.72
CA GLU A 430 17.86 36.66 0.16
C GLU A 430 17.71 35.31 0.85
N TRP A 431 17.84 34.23 0.08
CA TRP A 431 17.69 32.88 0.60
C TRP A 431 18.74 32.55 1.66
N ILE A 432 20.02 32.87 1.43
CA ILE A 432 21.09 32.69 2.43
C ILE A 432 20.85 33.59 3.65
N ALA A 433 20.54 34.87 3.45
CA ALA A 433 20.34 35.82 4.55
C ALA A 433 19.17 35.40 5.46
N TYR A 434 18.04 35.01 4.87
CA TYR A 434 16.87 34.53 5.61
C TYR A 434 17.20 33.28 6.43
N HIS A 435 17.78 32.27 5.78
CA HIS A 435 18.04 31.00 6.45
C HIS A 435 19.09 31.14 7.57
N ARG A 436 20.09 32.01 7.39
CA ARG A 436 21.03 32.37 8.46
C ARG A 436 20.33 33.10 9.61
N ALA A 437 19.43 34.03 9.31
CA ALA A 437 18.67 34.77 10.32
C ALA A 437 17.79 33.87 11.20
N ILE A 438 17.24 32.78 10.66
CA ILE A 438 16.47 31.79 11.44
C ILE A 438 17.36 30.72 12.13
N GLY A 439 18.67 30.73 11.89
CA GLY A 439 19.64 29.86 12.57
C GLY A 439 20.15 28.65 11.77
N VAL A 440 20.13 28.70 10.43
CA VAL A 440 20.87 27.74 9.59
C VAL A 440 22.35 28.07 9.62
N ASP A 441 23.17 27.04 9.79
CA ASP A 441 24.61 27.17 10.01
C ASP A 441 25.44 26.99 8.74
N ASP A 442 25.04 26.03 7.91
CA ASP A 442 25.82 25.49 6.80
C ASP A 442 24.98 25.41 5.51
N PHE A 443 25.61 25.73 4.38
CA PHE A 443 25.01 25.64 3.06
C PHE A 443 25.95 24.89 2.13
N LEU A 444 25.52 23.71 1.66
CA LEU A 444 26.22 22.91 0.67
C LEU A 444 25.47 23.01 -0.67
N ILE A 445 26.03 23.76 -1.61
CA ILE A 445 25.35 24.15 -2.84
C ILE A 445 26.07 23.53 -4.02
N TYR A 446 25.34 22.74 -4.82
CA TYR A 446 25.82 22.20 -6.08
C TYR A 446 25.26 23.01 -7.25
N THR A 447 26.06 23.37 -8.24
CA THR A 447 25.59 24.08 -9.44
C THR A 447 25.59 23.19 -10.68
N ASN A 448 24.75 23.55 -11.66
CA ASN A 448 24.62 22.84 -12.93
C ASN A 448 24.67 23.83 -14.09
N ASP A 449 25.83 23.97 -14.73
CA ASP A 449 25.98 24.68 -16.01
C ASP A 449 25.37 26.09 -15.97
N CYS A 450 25.81 26.90 -15.01
CA CYS A 450 25.30 28.24 -14.85
C CYS A 450 25.87 29.18 -15.92
N SER A 451 25.13 30.25 -16.21
CA SER A 451 25.49 31.24 -17.23
C SER A 451 25.14 32.67 -16.81
N ASP A 452 24.68 32.87 -15.57
CA ASP A 452 24.20 34.13 -15.02
C ASP A 452 25.07 34.68 -13.88
N GLY A 453 26.24 34.10 -13.61
CA GLY A 453 27.05 34.48 -12.45
C GLY A 453 26.83 33.65 -11.19
N THR A 454 25.89 32.69 -11.21
CA THR A 454 25.52 31.89 -10.01
C THR A 454 26.73 31.18 -9.40
N ASP A 455 27.48 30.45 -10.22
CA ASP A 455 28.66 29.70 -9.82
C ASP A 455 29.81 30.60 -9.39
N GLU A 456 30.10 31.69 -10.12
CA GLU A 456 31.17 32.62 -9.70
C GLU A 456 30.84 33.33 -8.38
N MET A 457 29.56 33.67 -8.15
CA MET A 457 29.11 34.21 -6.88
C MET A 457 29.24 33.17 -5.76
N LEU A 458 28.87 31.92 -6.00
CA LEU A 458 28.98 30.86 -4.99
C LEU A 458 30.45 30.53 -4.66
N ASP A 459 31.35 30.56 -5.64
CA ASP A 459 32.80 30.46 -5.42
C ASP A 459 33.32 31.61 -4.54
N LEU A 460 32.83 32.83 -4.76
CA LEU A 460 33.16 33.99 -3.93
C LEU A 460 32.67 33.80 -2.49
N LEU A 461 31.42 33.35 -2.33
CA LEU A 461 30.83 33.10 -1.03
C LEU A 461 31.56 31.97 -0.27
N GLU A 462 32.03 30.93 -0.96
CA GLU A 462 32.88 29.89 -0.36
C GLU A 462 34.23 30.44 0.11
N ARG A 463 34.91 31.25 -0.70
CA ARG A 463 36.16 31.91 -0.27
C ARG A 463 35.96 32.81 0.96
N LYS A 464 34.77 33.39 1.10
CA LYS A 464 34.38 34.21 2.26
C LYS A 464 33.81 33.38 3.44
N GLY A 465 33.76 32.06 3.32
CA GLY A 465 33.31 31.15 4.38
C GLY A 465 31.80 31.19 4.65
N ILE A 466 31.00 31.59 3.65
CA ILE A 466 29.53 31.74 3.79
C ILE A 466 28.80 30.45 3.40
N CYS A 467 29.30 29.71 2.41
CA CYS A 467 28.78 28.42 1.95
C CYS A 467 29.92 27.49 1.49
N ALA A 468 29.60 26.25 1.12
CA ALA A 468 30.47 25.38 0.34
C ALA A 468 29.83 25.20 -1.05
N HIS A 469 30.60 25.45 -2.11
CA HIS A 469 30.16 25.33 -3.49
C HIS A 469 30.82 24.13 -4.16
N ARG A 470 30.07 23.39 -4.97
CA ARG A 470 30.59 22.27 -5.76
C ARG A 470 29.97 22.28 -7.16
N ASP A 471 30.78 21.95 -8.16
CA ASP A 471 30.24 21.53 -9.45
C ASP A 471 29.50 20.19 -9.30
N ASN A 472 28.30 20.08 -9.86
CA ASN A 472 27.54 18.84 -9.74
C ASN A 472 28.11 17.72 -10.63
N PRO A 473 28.51 16.55 -10.06
CA PRO A 473 29.14 15.46 -10.81
C PRO A 473 28.16 14.60 -11.62
N PHE A 474 26.95 15.10 -11.92
CA PHE A 474 25.87 14.32 -12.51
C PHE A 474 26.20 13.69 -13.87
N ARG A 475 27.04 14.34 -14.69
CA ARG A 475 27.55 13.78 -15.94
C ARG A 475 28.47 12.60 -15.71
N THR A 476 29.40 12.73 -14.78
CA THR A 476 30.36 11.66 -14.46
C THR A 476 29.71 10.47 -13.74
N MET A 477 28.62 10.72 -13.02
CA MET A 477 27.87 9.69 -12.32
C MET A 477 26.77 9.02 -13.16
N ASP A 478 26.46 9.57 -14.34
CA ASP A 478 25.31 9.15 -15.16
C ASP A 478 24.00 9.13 -14.36
N LEU A 479 23.77 10.20 -13.61
CA LEU A 479 22.60 10.38 -12.74
C LEU A 479 21.89 11.69 -13.05
N LYS A 480 20.63 11.77 -12.64
CA LYS A 480 19.89 13.04 -12.64
C LYS A 480 20.58 14.04 -11.70
N PRO A 481 20.67 15.33 -12.07
CA PRO A 481 21.39 16.35 -11.29
C PRO A 481 21.16 16.31 -9.79
N GLN A 482 19.91 16.35 -9.31
CA GLN A 482 19.67 16.36 -7.85
C GLN A 482 20.05 15.04 -7.17
N HIS A 483 19.93 13.91 -7.86
CA HIS A 483 20.35 12.62 -7.30
C HIS A 483 21.87 12.51 -7.20
N ALA A 484 22.60 13.02 -8.20
CA ALA A 484 24.06 13.05 -8.18
C ALA A 484 24.60 13.94 -7.06
N ALA A 485 24.08 15.16 -6.93
CA ALA A 485 24.47 16.08 -5.87
C ALA A 485 24.22 15.51 -4.48
N LEU A 486 23.03 14.93 -4.23
CA LEU A 486 22.72 14.32 -2.93
C LEU A 486 23.60 13.10 -2.64
N GLN A 487 23.93 12.29 -3.64
CA GLN A 487 24.84 11.17 -3.46
C GLN A 487 26.28 11.65 -3.17
N ALA A 488 26.75 12.70 -3.84
CA ALA A 488 28.06 13.29 -3.58
C ALA A 488 28.13 13.94 -2.19
N ALA A 489 27.05 14.61 -1.77
CA ALA A 489 26.95 15.28 -0.47
C ALA A 489 27.10 14.33 0.73
N GLU A 490 26.77 13.04 0.58
CA GLU A 490 26.93 12.04 1.66
C GLU A 490 28.39 11.87 2.11
N SER A 491 29.34 12.20 1.24
CA SER A 491 30.77 12.16 1.53
C SER A 491 31.36 13.50 2.00
N GLU A 492 30.60 14.60 1.94
CA GLU A 492 31.12 15.92 2.30
C GLU A 492 31.27 16.02 3.83
N PRO A 493 32.44 16.46 4.34
CA PRO A 493 32.66 16.62 5.78
C PRO A 493 31.62 17.56 6.44
N MET A 494 31.19 18.60 5.73
CA MET A 494 30.14 19.50 6.20
C MET A 494 28.83 18.74 6.47
N MET A 495 28.42 17.85 5.57
CA MET A 495 27.20 17.06 5.74
C MET A 495 27.37 15.99 6.83
N GLN A 496 28.50 15.27 6.84
CA GLN A 496 28.77 14.22 7.84
C GLN A 496 28.85 14.73 9.28
N ASN A 497 29.28 15.99 9.45
CA ASN A 497 29.40 16.64 10.76
C ASN A 497 28.17 17.47 11.14
N ALA A 498 27.24 17.71 10.21
CA ALA A 498 25.98 18.37 10.51
C ALA A 498 25.15 17.51 11.47
N GLY A 499 24.56 18.12 12.49
CA GLY A 499 23.64 17.44 13.39
C GLY A 499 22.23 17.32 12.80
N TRP A 500 21.84 18.35 12.06
CA TRP A 500 20.57 18.45 11.34
C TRP A 500 20.85 18.71 9.87
N ALA A 501 20.04 18.11 9.00
CA ALA A 501 20.15 18.29 7.57
C ALA A 501 18.77 18.41 6.92
N ILE A 502 18.71 19.15 5.81
CA ILE A 502 17.54 19.23 4.94
C ILE A 502 18.00 19.41 3.49
N CYS A 503 17.35 18.70 2.58
CA CYS A 503 17.42 19.01 1.15
C CYS A 503 16.22 19.90 0.81
N MET A 504 16.49 21.11 0.32
CA MET A 504 15.45 22.05 -0.09
C MET A 504 15.95 22.97 -1.21
N ASP A 505 15.03 23.47 -2.00
CA ASP A 505 15.29 24.25 -3.21
C ASP A 505 15.38 25.76 -2.85
N VAL A 506 16.02 26.58 -3.69
CA VAL A 506 16.26 28.02 -3.40
C VAL A 506 14.99 28.87 -3.49
N ASP A 507 13.90 28.33 -4.02
CA ASP A 507 12.55 28.91 -3.98
C ASP A 507 11.70 28.39 -2.80
N GLU A 508 12.34 27.77 -1.81
CA GLU A 508 11.69 27.26 -0.60
C GLU A 508 12.23 27.98 0.65
N PHE A 509 11.34 28.39 1.56
CA PHE A 509 11.67 29.12 2.79
C PHE A 509 11.00 28.49 4.00
N ILE A 510 11.80 28.17 5.03
CA ILE A 510 11.32 27.58 6.28
C ILE A 510 10.60 28.67 7.10
N ASP A 511 9.28 28.57 7.25
CA ASP A 511 8.49 29.50 8.05
C ASP A 511 8.13 28.88 9.40
N ILE A 512 8.78 29.37 10.47
CA ILE A 512 8.59 28.90 11.84
C ILE A 512 7.63 29.87 12.54
N LYS A 513 6.44 29.37 12.87
CA LYS A 513 5.35 30.20 13.40
C LYS A 513 5.36 30.30 14.93
N ILE A 514 6.10 29.42 15.60
CA ILE A 514 6.19 29.35 17.06
C ILE A 514 7.41 30.11 17.60
N GLY A 515 7.33 30.48 18.88
CA GLY A 515 8.43 31.13 19.60
C GLY A 515 8.91 32.42 18.92
N ASP A 516 10.21 32.57 18.79
CA ASP A 516 10.86 33.71 18.13
C ASP A 516 11.04 33.55 16.62
N GLY A 517 10.58 32.43 16.03
CA GLY A 517 10.66 32.18 14.59
C GLY A 517 12.00 31.56 14.15
N THR A 518 12.80 31.10 15.10
CA THR A 518 14.10 30.47 14.84
C THR A 518 14.05 28.95 14.93
N LEU A 519 15.02 28.29 14.29
CA LEU A 519 15.23 26.85 14.41
C LEU A 519 15.45 26.42 15.86
N ARG A 520 16.03 27.28 16.70
CA ARG A 520 16.21 27.00 18.14
C ARG A 520 14.86 26.85 18.85
N ALA A 521 13.89 27.72 18.57
CA ALA A 521 12.54 27.60 19.11
C ALA A 521 11.87 26.30 18.62
N LEU A 522 12.01 25.97 17.34
CA LEU A 522 11.49 24.73 16.77
C LEU A 522 12.11 23.48 17.43
N TYR A 523 13.44 23.41 17.51
CA TYR A 523 14.14 22.31 18.16
C TYR A 523 13.81 22.17 19.65
N THR A 524 13.51 23.27 20.33
CA THR A 524 13.05 23.23 21.72
C THR A 524 11.67 22.57 21.80
N ALA A 525 10.73 22.94 20.93
CA ALA A 525 9.38 22.36 20.88
C ALA A 525 9.37 20.88 20.44
N MET A 526 10.29 20.50 19.54
CA MET A 526 10.45 19.12 19.07
C MET A 526 10.83 18.12 20.18
N GLY A 527 11.40 18.57 21.30
CA GLY A 527 11.80 17.69 22.39
C GLY A 527 12.86 16.67 21.96
N GLU A 528 12.49 15.38 21.92
CA GLU A 528 13.36 14.30 21.44
C GLU A 528 13.06 13.85 19.99
N ALA A 529 12.16 14.53 19.28
CA ALA A 529 11.90 14.23 17.88
C ALA A 529 13.17 14.43 17.03
N ASN A 530 13.38 13.53 16.08
CA ASN A 530 14.57 13.52 15.23
C ASN A 530 14.24 13.80 13.75
N MET A 531 12.97 14.02 13.43
CA MET A 531 12.53 14.43 12.10
C MET A 531 11.29 15.31 12.21
N ILE A 532 11.16 16.30 11.34
CA ILE A 532 9.92 17.07 11.17
C ILE A 532 9.66 17.33 9.69
N SER A 533 8.43 17.04 9.23
CA SER A 533 7.99 17.37 7.87
C SER A 533 7.53 18.81 7.80
N LEU A 534 8.16 19.59 6.92
CA LEU A 534 7.76 20.93 6.57
C LEU A 534 6.85 20.81 5.35
N THR A 535 5.54 20.74 5.60
CA THR A 535 4.55 20.65 4.52
C THR A 535 4.63 21.90 3.65
N TRP A 536 4.66 21.73 2.34
CA TRP A 536 4.64 22.87 1.42
C TRP A 536 3.38 23.69 1.63
N ARG A 537 3.58 25.01 1.58
CA ARG A 537 2.55 25.99 1.31
C ARG A 537 2.90 26.64 -0.01
N LEU A 538 2.16 26.35 -1.07
CA LEU A 538 2.45 26.87 -2.41
C LEU A 538 2.03 28.34 -2.46
N PHE A 539 2.98 29.23 -2.74
CA PHE A 539 2.74 30.66 -2.95
C PHE A 539 2.64 30.97 -4.45
N GLY A 540 1.68 31.81 -4.80
CA GLY A 540 1.46 32.25 -6.16
C GLY A 540 2.21 33.54 -6.48
N ASN A 541 2.09 33.97 -7.72
CA ASN A 541 2.76 35.17 -8.23
C ASN A 541 2.13 36.49 -7.77
N CYS A 542 1.00 36.48 -7.05
CA CYS A 542 0.29 37.68 -6.57
C CYS A 542 -0.03 38.70 -7.68
N ASP A 543 -0.31 38.22 -8.89
CA ASP A 543 -0.45 39.02 -10.12
C ASP A 543 0.77 39.93 -10.44
N VAL A 544 1.93 39.65 -9.84
CA VAL A 544 3.19 40.33 -10.17
C VAL A 544 3.69 39.79 -11.50
N HIS A 545 3.64 40.63 -12.53
CA HIS A 545 4.09 40.26 -13.87
C HIS A 545 5.60 40.51 -14.03
N GLY A 546 6.06 41.71 -13.68
CA GLY A 546 7.45 42.13 -13.84
C GLY A 546 8.41 41.59 -12.77
N TYR A 547 9.69 41.47 -13.11
CA TYR A 547 10.74 41.18 -12.14
C TYR A 547 11.25 42.46 -11.45
N GLU A 548 11.25 42.45 -10.11
CA GLU A 548 11.91 43.45 -9.26
C GLU A 548 12.94 42.77 -8.34
N ASP A 549 14.10 43.40 -8.18
CA ASP A 549 15.15 42.96 -7.25
C ASP A 549 14.80 43.42 -5.83
N ARG A 550 13.83 42.71 -5.24
CA ARG A 550 13.28 42.91 -3.90
C ARG A 550 13.07 41.55 -3.25
N PHE A 551 12.89 41.54 -1.94
CA PHE A 551 12.60 40.31 -1.21
C PHE A 551 11.32 39.63 -1.72
N LEU A 552 11.44 38.36 -2.10
CA LEU A 552 10.31 37.51 -2.43
C LEU A 552 9.31 37.48 -1.28
N LEU A 553 9.80 37.43 -0.03
CA LEU A 553 8.99 37.33 1.17
C LEU A 553 8.08 38.57 1.41
N ASP A 554 8.45 39.72 0.86
CA ASP A 554 7.66 40.95 0.90
C ASP A 554 6.66 41.05 -0.27
N GLN A 555 7.06 40.56 -1.45
CA GLN A 555 6.29 40.68 -2.68
C GLN A 555 5.15 39.66 -2.82
N PHE A 556 5.37 38.42 -2.37
CA PHE A 556 4.45 37.32 -2.64
C PHE A 556 3.75 36.85 -1.35
N THR A 557 2.54 37.35 -1.08
CA THR A 557 1.80 37.12 0.17
C THR A 557 0.58 36.22 0.02
N THR A 558 0.21 35.79 -1.18
CA THR A 558 -0.95 34.91 -1.40
C THR A 558 -0.53 33.50 -1.78
N CYS A 559 -1.29 32.51 -1.29
CA CYS A 559 -0.91 31.11 -1.32
C CYS A 559 -2.13 30.17 -1.45
N ALA A 560 -1.86 28.87 -1.48
CA ALA A 560 -2.87 27.83 -1.38
C ALA A 560 -3.63 27.93 -0.05
N PRO A 561 -4.86 27.40 0.09
CA PRO A 561 -5.46 27.17 1.40
C PRO A 561 -4.71 26.06 2.17
N GLU A 562 -4.87 26.00 3.50
CA GLU A 562 -4.29 24.90 4.31
C GLU A 562 -4.79 23.53 3.85
N VAL A 563 -6.09 23.43 3.60
CA VAL A 563 -6.72 22.19 3.13
C VAL A 563 -6.77 22.20 1.59
N VAL A 564 -5.69 21.70 0.97
CA VAL A 564 -5.55 21.61 -0.49
C VAL A 564 -5.33 20.16 -0.95
N ARG A 565 -6.43 19.41 -1.05
CA ARG A 565 -6.38 17.98 -1.44
C ARG A 565 -5.85 17.75 -2.86
N LYS A 566 -5.98 18.75 -3.74
CA LYS A 566 -5.59 18.72 -5.14
C LYS A 566 -5.02 20.09 -5.55
N PRO A 567 -4.00 20.16 -6.42
CA PRO A 567 -3.23 19.01 -6.91
C PRO A 567 -2.46 18.35 -5.75
N HIS A 568 -2.24 17.03 -5.83
CA HIS A 568 -1.65 16.29 -4.71
C HIS A 568 -0.20 16.73 -4.38
N GLN A 569 0.45 17.40 -5.33
CA GLN A 569 1.76 18.01 -5.16
C GLN A 569 1.75 19.17 -4.16
N ALA A 570 0.61 19.85 -3.96
CA ALA A 570 0.51 20.97 -3.01
C ALA A 570 0.76 20.54 -1.55
N TRP A 571 0.62 19.25 -1.25
CA TRP A 571 0.95 18.65 0.05
C TRP A 571 2.28 17.89 0.06
N GLY A 572 3.14 18.04 -0.96
CA GLY A 572 4.53 17.60 -0.83
C GLY A 572 5.21 18.26 0.37
N PHE A 573 6.24 17.63 0.91
CA PHE A 573 7.02 18.21 1.99
C PHE A 573 8.52 18.01 1.78
N LYS A 574 9.32 18.86 2.41
CA LYS A 574 10.72 18.54 2.74
C LYS A 574 10.80 18.17 4.21
N THR A 575 11.84 17.44 4.61
CA THR A 575 11.98 16.97 5.98
C THR A 575 13.31 17.46 6.53
N LEU A 576 13.25 18.19 7.64
CA LEU A 576 14.42 18.47 8.48
C LEU A 576 14.65 17.26 9.37
N PHE A 577 15.83 16.66 9.27
CA PHE A 577 16.11 15.39 9.94
C PHE A 577 17.46 15.40 10.64
N ARG A 578 17.54 14.62 11.71
CA ARG A 578 18.74 14.38 12.49
C ARG A 578 19.68 13.46 11.72
N ASN A 579 20.94 13.85 11.57
CA ASN A 579 21.93 13.04 10.85
C ASN A 579 22.55 11.96 11.76
N ILE A 580 21.77 10.90 12.03
CA ILE A 580 22.10 9.83 12.99
C ILE A 580 22.08 8.42 12.38
N ASP A 581 22.22 8.31 11.06
CA ASP A 581 22.34 7.04 10.33
C ASP A 581 21.17 6.06 10.50
N ILE A 582 19.96 6.55 10.79
CA ILE A 582 18.72 5.74 10.73
C ILE A 582 18.35 5.40 9.28
N TYR A 583 18.76 6.25 8.34
CA TYR A 583 18.52 6.10 6.92
C TYR A 583 19.86 6.01 6.18
N LYS A 584 19.88 5.23 5.09
CA LYS A 584 21.11 4.95 4.34
C LYS A 584 21.61 6.09 3.46
N LYS A 585 20.71 6.98 3.03
CA LYS A 585 21.03 8.00 2.03
C LYS A 585 20.15 9.23 2.10
N LEU A 586 20.66 10.33 1.57
CA LEU A 586 19.91 11.57 1.36
C LEU A 586 18.82 11.37 0.29
N GLY A 587 17.85 12.27 0.29
CA GLY A 587 16.78 12.24 -0.69
C GLY A 587 16.05 13.57 -0.79
N VAL A 588 15.48 13.82 -1.97
CA VAL A 588 14.87 15.10 -2.38
C VAL A 588 13.83 15.65 -1.40
N HIS A 589 13.03 14.79 -0.78
CA HIS A 589 11.98 15.19 0.17
C HIS A 589 12.32 14.84 1.62
N ARG A 590 13.20 13.86 1.82
CA ARG A 590 13.57 13.25 3.10
C ARG A 590 14.67 12.22 2.88
N PRO A 591 15.37 11.78 3.94
CA PRO A 591 16.28 10.66 3.84
C PRO A 591 15.57 9.36 3.45
N LYS A 592 16.26 8.51 2.69
CA LYS A 592 15.73 7.26 2.10
C LYS A 592 16.50 6.04 2.57
N GLY A 593 15.86 4.88 2.44
CA GLY A 593 16.46 3.60 2.83
C GLY A 593 16.54 3.43 4.34
N LEU A 594 15.38 3.50 5.02
CA LEU A 594 15.26 3.21 6.45
C LEU A 594 15.94 1.87 6.76
N ILE A 595 16.83 1.87 7.75
CA ILE A 595 17.43 0.66 8.29
C ILE A 595 16.35 -0.06 9.11
N PRO A 596 15.90 -1.27 8.71
CA PRO A 596 14.68 -1.86 9.23
C PRO A 596 14.68 -2.02 10.75
N ASP A 597 15.79 -2.44 11.34
CA ASP A 597 15.90 -2.67 12.78
C ASP A 597 16.04 -1.38 13.62
N LEU A 598 16.13 -0.21 12.98
CA LEU A 598 16.14 1.11 13.62
C LEU A 598 14.79 1.86 13.47
N TRP A 599 13.74 1.19 12.98
CA TRP A 599 12.43 1.81 12.76
C TRP A 599 11.83 2.44 14.03
N ASP A 600 12.11 1.84 15.20
CA ASP A 600 11.60 2.28 16.50
C ASP A 600 12.34 3.50 17.06
N GLN A 601 13.48 3.86 16.45
CA GLN A 601 14.22 5.09 16.75
C GLN A 601 13.65 6.30 15.99
N VAL A 602 12.77 6.10 15.01
CA VAL A 602 12.17 7.22 14.25
C VAL A 602 11.14 7.94 15.11
N LYS A 603 11.41 9.21 15.42
CA LYS A 603 10.51 10.13 16.13
C LYS A 603 10.22 11.31 15.20
N TRP A 604 9.28 11.08 14.28
CA TRP A 604 8.97 12.00 13.20
C TRP A 604 7.66 12.76 13.48
N LEU A 605 7.71 14.09 13.40
CA LEU A 605 6.56 14.98 13.54
C LEU A 605 6.11 15.56 12.19
N ASN A 606 4.84 15.94 12.07
CA ASN A 606 4.38 16.84 11.02
C ASN A 606 4.63 18.32 11.39
N GLY A 607 4.28 19.23 10.49
CA GLY A 607 4.48 20.68 10.69
C GLY A 607 3.65 21.31 11.82
N SER A 608 2.74 20.57 12.45
CA SER A 608 2.00 20.99 13.65
C SER A 608 2.51 20.34 14.95
N GLY A 609 3.61 19.58 14.88
CA GLY A 609 4.17 18.88 16.04
C GLY A 609 3.48 17.55 16.39
N HIS A 610 2.59 17.05 15.54
CA HIS A 610 1.92 15.75 15.75
C HIS A 610 2.77 14.60 15.19
N PRO A 611 2.83 13.43 15.87
CA PRO A 611 3.57 12.27 15.37
C PRO A 611 3.07 11.78 14.01
N MET A 612 4.01 11.53 13.10
CA MET A 612 3.75 10.91 11.80
C MET A 612 3.45 9.40 11.96
N PRO A 613 2.52 8.83 11.18
CA PRO A 613 2.19 7.42 11.25
C PRO A 613 3.34 6.58 10.65
N LYS A 614 3.55 5.37 11.20
CA LYS A 614 4.72 4.52 10.91
C LYS A 614 4.88 4.18 9.43
N GLU A 615 3.77 4.14 8.69
CA GLU A 615 3.78 3.82 7.26
C GLU A 615 4.38 4.93 6.40
N MET A 616 4.54 6.13 6.96
CA MET A 616 5.25 7.22 6.31
C MET A 616 6.77 7.05 6.39
N PHE A 617 7.30 6.33 7.39
CA PHE A 617 8.74 6.30 7.73
C PHE A 617 9.62 5.87 6.56
N ARG A 618 9.13 4.96 5.71
CA ARG A 618 9.89 4.44 4.57
C ARG A 618 9.66 5.21 3.29
N ASN A 619 8.41 5.63 3.01
CA ASN A 619 7.94 6.01 1.68
C ASN A 619 7.16 7.34 1.61
N GLY A 620 6.77 7.94 2.74
CA GLY A 620 5.95 9.16 2.76
C GLY A 620 6.68 10.38 2.19
N TRP A 621 6.16 11.04 1.17
CA TRP A 621 6.76 12.26 0.59
C TRP A 621 5.78 13.45 0.52
N ARG A 622 4.53 13.19 0.89
CA ARG A 622 3.45 14.16 0.91
C ARG A 622 2.54 13.91 2.09
N SER A 623 1.94 14.96 2.60
CA SER A 623 0.91 14.93 3.63
C SER A 623 -0.41 14.35 3.09
N THR A 624 -1.23 13.89 4.02
CA THR A 624 -2.60 13.42 3.82
C THR A 624 -3.55 14.25 4.68
N THR A 625 -4.85 14.01 4.59
CA THR A 625 -5.83 14.59 5.52
C THR A 625 -5.52 14.31 6.99
N ASP A 626 -4.80 13.22 7.27
CA ASP A 626 -4.49 12.79 8.63
C ASP A 626 -3.10 13.26 9.09
N THR A 627 -2.30 13.83 8.19
CA THR A 627 -0.88 14.14 8.46
C THR A 627 -0.45 15.55 8.08
N TYR A 628 -1.27 16.34 7.37
CA TYR A 628 -0.95 17.74 7.13
C TYR A 628 -0.84 18.51 8.45
N GLY A 629 -0.03 19.57 8.46
CA GLY A 629 0.19 20.40 9.63
C GLY A 629 1.05 21.60 9.28
N TYR A 630 0.66 22.77 9.79
CA TYR A 630 1.24 24.08 9.51
C TYR A 630 1.39 24.96 10.78
N ASP A 631 1.01 24.44 11.97
CA ASP A 631 0.88 25.26 13.18
C ASP A 631 2.24 25.67 13.78
N TRP A 632 3.27 24.83 13.63
CA TRP A 632 4.62 25.09 14.13
C TRP A 632 5.55 25.56 13.03
N VAL A 633 5.54 24.85 11.91
CA VAL A 633 6.41 25.12 10.78
C VAL A 633 5.74 24.74 9.47
N GLN A 634 5.95 25.56 8.44
CA GLN A 634 5.62 25.24 7.06
C GLN A 634 6.81 25.52 6.15
N LEU A 635 6.73 25.05 4.90
CA LEU A 635 7.70 25.38 3.87
C LEU A 635 7.02 26.23 2.80
N ASN A 636 7.25 27.54 2.83
CA ASN A 636 6.76 28.45 1.80
C ASN A 636 7.47 28.15 0.50
N HIS A 637 6.75 27.76 -0.54
CA HIS A 637 7.32 27.42 -1.84
C HIS A 637 6.88 28.43 -2.90
N TYR A 638 7.81 29.30 -3.30
CA TYR A 638 7.64 30.36 -4.30
C TYR A 638 7.99 29.84 -5.69
N ALA A 639 7.34 28.74 -6.09
CA ALA A 639 7.70 27.98 -7.28
C ALA A 639 7.62 28.78 -8.59
N VAL A 640 6.74 29.77 -8.68
CA VAL A 640 6.48 30.52 -9.92
C VAL A 640 7.10 31.91 -9.92
N ARG A 641 7.27 32.56 -8.76
CA ARG A 641 7.75 33.96 -8.61
C ARG A 641 6.96 34.89 -9.55
N SER A 642 7.58 35.96 -10.07
CA SER A 642 6.94 36.81 -11.10
C SER A 642 6.80 36.10 -12.44
N ALA A 643 5.86 36.55 -13.29
CA ALA A 643 5.67 35.97 -14.62
C ALA A 643 6.96 36.03 -15.47
N GLU A 644 7.70 37.15 -15.43
CA GLU A 644 8.99 37.28 -16.12
C GLU A 644 10.04 36.28 -15.60
N SER A 645 10.14 36.10 -14.28
CA SER A 645 11.08 35.13 -13.69
C SER A 645 10.72 33.69 -14.05
N PHE A 646 9.44 33.40 -14.24
CA PHE A 646 8.99 32.09 -14.67
C PHE A 646 9.42 31.76 -16.12
N LEU A 647 9.56 32.76 -16.99
CA LEU A 647 10.10 32.55 -18.34
C LEU A 647 11.53 31.99 -18.26
N VAL A 648 12.38 32.59 -17.42
CA VAL A 648 13.76 32.15 -17.19
C VAL A 648 13.79 30.75 -16.56
N LYS A 649 12.87 30.47 -15.62
CA LYS A 649 12.73 29.14 -15.01
C LYS A 649 12.39 28.08 -16.06
N ARG A 650 11.48 28.38 -16.99
CA ARG A 650 11.13 27.47 -18.09
C ARG A 650 12.31 27.23 -19.03
N ASP A 651 13.02 28.29 -19.42
CA ASP A 651 14.15 28.23 -20.35
C ASP A 651 15.28 27.31 -19.88
N ARG A 652 15.68 27.41 -18.60
CA ARG A 652 16.79 26.62 -18.07
C ARG A 652 16.50 25.12 -17.85
N GLY A 653 15.23 24.73 -17.80
CA GLY A 653 14.76 23.34 -17.58
C GLY A 653 14.77 22.85 -16.12
N ARG A 654 14.38 21.57 -15.90
CA ARG A 654 14.30 20.91 -14.57
C ARG A 654 15.59 20.16 -14.21
N VAL A 655 15.94 20.14 -12.92
CA VAL A 655 17.08 19.34 -12.37
C VAL A 655 16.75 17.86 -12.07
N ASN A 656 15.46 17.47 -12.06
CA ASN A 656 15.01 16.10 -11.74
C ASN A 656 14.28 15.38 -12.88
N HIS A 657 13.63 16.12 -13.76
CA HIS A 657 12.78 15.59 -14.83
C HIS A 657 13.14 16.34 -16.11
N VAL A 658 14.36 16.10 -16.59
CA VAL A 658 14.97 16.82 -17.72
C VAL A 658 14.19 16.68 -19.03
N ASP A 659 13.38 15.63 -19.18
CA ASP A 659 12.61 15.33 -20.40
C ASP A 659 11.22 16.02 -20.47
N ARG A 660 10.88 16.92 -19.52
CA ARG A 660 9.52 17.48 -19.37
C ARG A 660 9.50 19.01 -19.40
N ASP A 661 8.64 19.59 -20.24
CA ASP A 661 8.41 21.04 -20.33
C ASP A 661 7.84 21.62 -19.02
N GLN A 662 8.29 22.82 -18.63
CA GLN A 662 7.72 23.62 -17.54
C GLN A 662 6.79 24.70 -18.11
N GLY A 663 5.85 24.27 -18.97
CA GLY A 663 4.86 25.14 -19.60
C GLY A 663 3.63 25.44 -18.71
N LEU A 664 2.50 25.73 -19.35
CA LEU A 664 1.25 26.15 -18.68
C LEU A 664 0.75 25.17 -17.62
N SER A 665 0.94 23.86 -17.82
CA SER A 665 0.52 22.84 -16.85
C SER A 665 1.32 22.91 -15.53
N TYR A 666 2.59 23.34 -15.56
CA TYR A 666 3.35 23.57 -14.34
C TYR A 666 2.87 24.84 -13.63
N TRP A 667 2.77 25.96 -14.36
CA TRP A 667 2.25 27.21 -13.81
C TRP A 667 0.87 27.02 -13.16
N PHE A 668 -0.06 26.38 -13.85
CA PHE A 668 -1.42 26.10 -13.36
C PHE A 668 -1.43 25.26 -12.07
N ARG A 669 -0.51 24.30 -11.92
CA ARG A 669 -0.43 23.45 -10.72
C ARG A 669 0.26 24.12 -9.53
N MET A 670 1.14 25.09 -9.78
CA MET A 670 2.03 25.65 -8.77
C MET A 670 1.69 27.10 -8.37
N ASN A 671 0.95 27.83 -9.21
CA ASN A 671 0.56 29.21 -8.95
C ASN A 671 -0.74 29.29 -8.13
N HIS A 672 -0.63 29.49 -6.81
CA HIS A 672 -1.77 29.55 -5.90
C HIS A 672 -1.91 30.94 -5.25
N ASN A 673 -2.99 31.66 -5.54
CA ASN A 673 -3.27 33.00 -4.99
C ASN A 673 -4.61 33.05 -4.21
N ALA A 674 -4.98 31.96 -3.53
CA ALA A 674 -6.34 31.80 -2.97
C ALA A 674 -6.55 32.52 -1.62
N VAL A 675 -5.55 32.54 -0.75
CA VAL A 675 -5.63 33.16 0.59
C VAL A 675 -4.33 33.93 0.89
N GLU A 676 -4.42 34.96 1.72
CA GLU A 676 -3.24 35.70 2.18
C GLU A 676 -2.58 34.98 3.37
N ASP A 677 -1.24 34.89 3.35
CA ASP A 677 -0.40 34.43 4.45
C ASP A 677 0.84 35.34 4.56
N ARG A 678 0.93 36.08 5.67
CA ARG A 678 2.04 36.99 6.01
C ARG A 678 2.90 36.48 7.18
N SER A 679 2.69 35.24 7.61
CA SER A 679 3.32 34.72 8.84
C SER A 679 4.85 34.80 8.80
N ILE A 680 5.46 34.52 7.65
CA ILE A 680 6.92 34.61 7.44
C ILE A 680 7.46 36.05 7.57
N GLN A 681 6.65 37.07 7.32
CA GLN A 681 7.08 38.47 7.27
C GLN A 681 7.58 38.99 8.62
N ARG A 682 7.21 38.31 9.72
CA ARG A 682 7.79 38.55 11.06
C ARG A 682 9.32 38.51 11.08
N MET A 683 9.93 37.75 10.16
CA MET A 683 11.38 37.57 10.07
C MET A 683 12.06 38.53 9.09
N ILE A 684 11.31 39.36 8.35
CA ILE A 684 11.89 40.36 7.43
C ILE A 684 12.90 41.28 8.14
N PRO A 685 12.67 41.80 9.36
CA PRO A 685 13.66 42.61 10.05
C PRO A 685 15.00 41.88 10.29
N ALA A 686 14.95 40.58 10.63
CA ALA A 686 16.15 39.78 10.85
C ALA A 686 16.85 39.42 9.52
N LEU A 687 16.07 39.11 8.48
CA LEU A 687 16.55 38.96 7.10
C LEU A 687 17.26 40.23 6.64
N GLN A 688 16.66 41.40 6.80
CA GLN A 688 17.23 42.69 6.37
C GLN A 688 18.57 42.95 7.06
N ALA A 689 18.67 42.71 8.37
CA ALA A 689 19.93 42.89 9.10
C ALA A 689 21.04 41.99 8.56
N GLU A 690 20.72 40.74 8.23
CA GLU A 690 21.71 39.80 7.66
C GLU A 690 22.05 40.13 6.20
N TRP A 691 21.05 40.55 5.42
CA TRP A 691 21.23 41.03 4.05
C TRP A 691 22.16 42.25 4.03
N ASP A 692 21.91 43.26 4.86
CA ASP A 692 22.75 44.46 4.97
C ASP A 692 24.18 44.11 5.34
N ARG A 693 24.37 43.14 6.25
CA ARG A 693 25.69 42.63 6.64
C ARG A 693 26.43 41.99 5.47
N LEU A 694 25.75 41.14 4.68
CA LEU A 694 26.36 40.46 3.53
C LEU A 694 26.64 41.44 2.39
N MET A 695 25.68 42.32 2.09
CA MET A 695 25.73 43.27 0.98
C MET A 695 26.57 44.53 1.28
N ALA A 696 27.11 44.66 2.50
CA ALA A 696 28.14 45.63 2.84
C ALA A 696 29.50 45.28 2.20
N ASP A 697 29.72 44.00 1.86
CA ASP A 697 30.90 43.59 1.10
C ASP A 697 30.72 43.98 -0.39
N PRO A 698 31.61 44.83 -0.94
CA PRO A 698 31.46 45.32 -2.30
C PRO A 698 31.62 44.23 -3.37
N GLU A 699 32.36 43.16 -3.09
CA GLU A 699 32.51 42.05 -4.05
C GLU A 699 31.23 41.21 -4.11
N ILE A 700 30.61 40.95 -2.95
CA ILE A 700 29.32 40.24 -2.88
C ILE A 700 28.25 41.07 -3.57
N ARG A 701 28.19 42.38 -3.30
CA ARG A 701 27.24 43.28 -3.96
C ARG A 701 27.42 43.28 -5.48
N ALA A 702 28.66 43.40 -5.96
CA ALA A 702 28.94 43.39 -7.38
C ALA A 702 28.53 42.05 -8.05
N ALA A 703 28.74 40.92 -7.36
CA ALA A 703 28.32 39.60 -7.85
C ALA A 703 26.79 39.47 -7.93
N HIS A 704 26.06 39.90 -6.89
CA HIS A 704 24.59 39.96 -6.91
C HIS A 704 24.07 40.85 -8.04
N ASP A 705 24.58 42.09 -8.13
CA ASP A 705 24.18 43.06 -9.15
C ASP A 705 24.44 42.53 -10.58
N TYR A 706 25.53 41.78 -10.77
CA TYR A 706 25.83 41.10 -12.03
C TYR A 706 24.78 40.04 -12.36
N SER A 707 24.42 39.16 -11.42
CA SER A 707 23.39 38.16 -11.64
C SER A 707 22.01 38.76 -11.88
N VAL A 708 21.65 39.82 -11.15
CA VAL A 708 20.42 40.59 -11.39
C VAL A 708 20.39 41.17 -12.80
N LYS A 709 21.51 41.76 -13.25
CA LYS A 709 21.65 42.26 -14.61
C LYS A 709 21.47 41.13 -15.64
N LYS A 710 22.13 39.99 -15.44
CA LYS A 710 22.01 38.82 -16.34
C LYS A 710 20.60 38.27 -16.42
N HIS A 711 19.89 38.24 -15.30
CA HIS A 711 18.49 37.82 -15.25
C HIS A 711 17.58 38.77 -16.04
N ARG A 712 17.76 40.09 -15.88
CA ARG A 712 17.04 41.11 -16.68
C ARG A 712 17.36 41.00 -18.18
N GLU A 713 18.63 40.80 -18.53
CA GLU A 713 19.04 40.57 -19.93
C GLU A 713 18.36 39.34 -20.52
N LYS A 714 18.33 38.22 -19.77
CA LYS A 714 17.67 36.98 -20.19
C LYS A 714 16.15 37.17 -20.32
N ILE A 715 15.50 37.88 -19.40
CA ILE A 715 14.08 38.23 -19.53
C ILE A 715 13.84 39.00 -20.84
N ALA A 716 14.63 40.04 -21.10
CA ALA A 716 14.50 40.83 -22.32
C ALA A 716 14.73 40.00 -23.60
N GLU A 717 15.73 39.12 -23.59
CA GLU A 717 16.01 38.17 -24.67
C GLU A 717 14.82 37.25 -24.95
N LEU A 718 14.26 36.62 -23.90
CA LEU A 718 13.14 35.71 -24.04
C LEU A 718 11.89 36.44 -24.55
N ARG A 719 11.56 37.60 -23.96
CA ARG A 719 10.41 38.42 -24.38
C ARG A 719 10.53 39.00 -25.79
N ALA A 720 11.74 39.11 -26.34
CA ALA A 720 11.93 39.49 -27.74
C ALA A 720 11.49 38.39 -28.73
N THR A 721 11.30 37.16 -28.26
CA THR A 721 10.84 36.04 -29.11
C THR A 721 9.31 35.90 -29.08
N GLU A 722 8.71 35.65 -30.25
CA GLU A 722 7.24 35.54 -30.38
C GLU A 722 6.64 34.45 -29.48
N ASN A 723 7.33 33.32 -29.32
CA ASN A 723 6.86 32.19 -28.52
C ASN A 723 6.77 32.53 -27.03
N TYR A 724 7.81 33.17 -26.48
CA TYR A 724 7.83 33.52 -25.06
C TYR A 724 6.97 34.75 -24.76
N GLU A 725 6.83 35.71 -25.68
CA GLU A 725 5.92 36.84 -25.47
C GLU A 725 4.45 36.40 -25.48
N LYS A 726 4.05 35.48 -26.38
CA LYS A 726 2.73 34.84 -26.34
C LYS A 726 2.50 34.08 -25.03
N PHE A 727 3.50 33.32 -24.61
CA PHE A 727 3.44 32.57 -23.35
C PHE A 727 3.29 33.51 -22.15
N TYR A 728 4.09 34.57 -22.07
CA TYR A 728 4.00 35.61 -21.05
C TYR A 728 2.59 36.25 -21.02
N GLY A 729 2.05 36.60 -22.19
CA GLY A 729 0.69 37.13 -22.32
C GLY A 729 -0.38 36.16 -21.79
N GLU A 730 -0.23 34.86 -22.03
CA GLU A 730 -1.12 33.83 -21.49
C GLU A 730 -1.03 33.75 -19.95
N LEU A 731 0.19 33.77 -19.39
CA LEU A 731 0.42 33.72 -17.93
C LEU A 731 -0.22 34.92 -17.21
N CYS A 732 -0.16 36.10 -17.84
CA CYS A 732 -0.67 37.37 -17.32
C CYS A 732 -2.13 37.64 -17.73
N SER A 733 -2.79 36.68 -18.38
CA SER A 733 -4.17 36.85 -18.81
C SER A 733 -5.13 36.86 -17.60
N PRO A 734 -6.27 37.59 -17.69
CA PRO A 734 -7.31 37.54 -16.65
C PRO A 734 -7.76 36.10 -16.33
N ARG A 735 -7.72 35.22 -17.34
CA ARG A 735 -8.02 33.80 -17.21
C ARG A 735 -7.07 33.09 -16.24
N PHE A 736 -5.76 33.22 -16.43
CA PHE A 736 -4.78 32.54 -15.59
C PHE A 736 -4.65 33.16 -14.19
N GLU A 737 -4.81 34.48 -14.09
CA GLU A 737 -4.93 35.15 -12.79
C GLU A 737 -6.13 34.63 -12.01
N LYS A 738 -7.29 34.48 -12.66
CA LYS A 738 -8.48 33.92 -12.03
C LYS A 738 -8.31 32.44 -11.66
N TYR A 739 -7.72 31.63 -12.54
CA TYR A 739 -7.43 30.22 -12.25
C TYR A 739 -6.60 30.03 -10.99
N SER A 740 -5.55 30.84 -10.79
CA SER A 740 -4.69 30.75 -9.60
C SER A 740 -5.43 30.94 -8.26
N ARG A 741 -6.60 31.59 -8.28
CA ARG A 741 -7.45 31.86 -7.09
C ARG A 741 -8.52 30.79 -6.88
N MET A 742 -8.83 30.01 -7.90
CA MET A 742 -9.95 29.06 -7.89
C MET A 742 -9.54 27.60 -8.10
N LEU A 743 -8.27 27.25 -7.89
CA LEU A 743 -7.77 25.89 -8.13
C LEU A 743 -8.55 24.76 -7.42
N HIS A 744 -9.26 25.07 -6.32
CA HIS A 744 -10.11 24.12 -5.59
C HIS A 744 -11.28 23.55 -6.42
N VAL A 745 -11.69 24.23 -7.50
CA VAL A 745 -12.78 23.78 -8.37
C VAL A 745 -12.37 22.66 -9.32
N PHE A 746 -11.08 22.32 -9.41
CA PHE A 746 -10.57 21.37 -10.41
C PHE A 746 -10.29 19.97 -9.85
N GLY A 747 -10.76 18.95 -10.57
CA GLY A 747 -10.50 17.54 -10.30
C GLY A 747 -9.07 17.11 -10.64
N SER A 748 -8.67 15.92 -10.19
CA SER A 748 -7.30 15.40 -10.41
C SER A 748 -7.01 15.22 -11.90
N SER A 749 -8.01 14.77 -12.67
CA SER A 749 -7.90 14.58 -14.12
C SER A 749 -7.58 15.89 -14.85
N VAL A 750 -8.08 17.03 -14.36
CA VAL A 750 -7.79 18.35 -14.94
C VAL A 750 -6.33 18.73 -14.69
N PHE A 751 -5.85 18.56 -13.46
CA PHE A 751 -4.43 18.80 -13.15
C PHE A 751 -3.48 17.88 -13.92
N ASN A 752 -3.94 16.67 -14.29
CA ASN A 752 -3.18 15.71 -15.08
C ASN A 752 -3.17 16.07 -16.57
N ALA A 753 -4.32 16.47 -17.12
CA ALA A 753 -4.48 16.86 -18.52
C ALA A 753 -3.96 18.28 -18.83
N GLY A 754 -3.84 19.13 -17.82
CA GLY A 754 -3.42 20.53 -17.95
C GLY A 754 -4.58 21.49 -18.22
N PRO A 755 -4.33 22.82 -18.22
CA PRO A 755 -5.37 23.84 -18.28
C PRO A 755 -6.10 23.91 -19.64
N GLY A 756 -5.57 23.29 -20.69
CA GLY A 756 -6.17 23.29 -22.03
C GLY A 756 -7.53 22.61 -22.11
N VAL A 757 -7.88 21.73 -21.17
CA VAL A 757 -9.18 21.06 -21.12
C VAL A 757 -10.27 21.89 -20.42
N ILE A 758 -9.90 23.03 -19.84
CA ILE A 758 -10.85 23.89 -19.12
C ILE A 758 -11.56 24.79 -20.14
N PRO A 759 -12.91 24.88 -20.11
CA PRO A 759 -13.65 25.79 -20.98
C PRO A 759 -13.13 27.23 -20.88
N PRO A 760 -13.04 27.96 -22.01
CA PRO A 760 -12.42 29.28 -22.06
C PRO A 760 -13.13 30.30 -21.17
N ASP A 761 -14.45 30.18 -21.00
CA ASP A 761 -15.32 31.10 -20.26
C ASP A 761 -15.55 30.70 -18.79
N LEU A 762 -15.10 29.52 -18.34
CA LEU A 762 -15.38 29.03 -16.97
C LEU A 762 -14.95 30.01 -15.87
N HIS A 763 -13.86 30.75 -16.12
CA HIS A 763 -13.31 31.73 -15.17
C HIS A 763 -14.19 32.98 -15.01
N GLU A 764 -15.09 33.24 -15.95
CA GLU A 764 -16.04 34.37 -15.95
C GLU A 764 -17.38 34.01 -15.31
N GLN A 765 -17.64 32.71 -15.12
CA GLN A 765 -18.91 32.21 -14.60
C GLN A 765 -19.00 32.37 -13.06
N VAL A 766 -20.23 32.59 -12.57
CA VAL A 766 -20.53 32.50 -11.13
C VAL A 766 -20.75 31.02 -10.81
N LEU A 767 -19.80 30.42 -10.09
CA LEU A 767 -19.82 29.00 -9.76
C LEU A 767 -20.48 28.77 -8.37
N PRO A 768 -21.34 27.74 -8.22
CA PRO A 768 -21.81 27.30 -6.92
C PRO A 768 -20.67 26.94 -5.94
N PRO A 769 -20.87 27.05 -4.61
CA PRO A 769 -19.84 26.75 -3.61
C PRO A 769 -19.27 25.32 -3.66
N ASP A 770 -20.04 24.36 -4.16
CA ASP A 770 -19.71 22.93 -4.27
C ASP A 770 -19.34 22.50 -5.69
N PHE A 771 -19.15 23.47 -6.60
CA PHE A 771 -18.83 23.20 -7.99
C PHE A 771 -17.46 22.51 -8.14
N LEU A 772 -17.44 21.42 -8.92
CA LEU A 772 -16.24 20.67 -9.26
C LEU A 772 -16.22 20.37 -10.77
N PHE A 773 -15.22 20.90 -11.46
CA PHE A 773 -14.93 20.58 -12.85
C PHE A 773 -13.94 19.42 -12.95
N THR A 774 -14.29 18.38 -13.73
CA THR A 774 -13.40 17.26 -14.03
C THR A 774 -13.64 16.74 -15.44
N VAL A 775 -12.66 16.01 -15.97
CA VAL A 775 -12.71 15.37 -17.30
C VAL A 775 -12.47 13.86 -17.18
N GLU A 776 -12.94 13.09 -18.16
CA GLU A 776 -12.48 11.72 -18.37
C GLU A 776 -11.05 11.77 -18.93
N HIS A 777 -10.09 11.21 -18.19
CA HIS A 777 -8.70 11.12 -18.61
C HIS A 777 -8.16 9.76 -18.20
N VAL A 778 -7.77 8.95 -19.18
CA VAL A 778 -7.14 7.64 -18.98
C VAL A 778 -5.67 7.80 -19.34
N GLY A 779 -4.85 8.08 -18.34
CA GLY A 779 -3.42 8.33 -18.48
C GLY A 779 -2.78 8.69 -17.14
N GLU A 780 -1.50 8.37 -16.97
CA GLU A 780 -0.72 9.00 -15.90
C GLU A 780 -0.64 10.50 -16.18
N ALA A 781 -0.54 11.33 -15.13
CA ALA A 781 -0.36 12.75 -15.35
C ALA A 781 0.86 12.99 -16.25
N GLU A 782 0.70 13.81 -17.29
CA GLU A 782 1.85 14.37 -17.98
C GLU A 782 2.57 15.29 -16.97
N HIS A 783 3.56 14.72 -16.28
CA HIS A 783 4.15 15.29 -15.06
C HIS A 783 5.30 16.27 -15.32
#